data_AF-A0A2V7YTK0-F1
#
_entry.id   AF-A0A2V7YTK0-F1
#
_cell.length_a   1.000
_cell.length_b   1.000
_cell.length_c   1.000
_cell.angle_alpha   90.00
_cell.angle_beta   90.00
_cell.angle_gamma   90.00
#
_symmetry.space_group_name_H-M   'P 1'
#
loop_
_entity.id
_entity.type
_entity.pdbx_description
1 polymer ?
#
loop_
_entity_poly.entity_id
_entity_poly.type
_entity_poly.pdbx_seq_one_letter_code
_entity_poly.pdbx_strand_id
1 'polypeptide(L)'
;MRSFTGGDCNRCTMAPAMAAKKNDLDDELARLYRGPLEGFTAARNDFAKQLRKLGKDADADRVKSLAKPTPSAWAVNVLFDRDREKMDALLAAGKKARAAQQAAVSGRGAEALREGLGTVRRLIDELRRLGVGILAEAGRGASRAIMERIGTDLQALALSPAAAEEASRRWLDRDLDPPGFEVLAGLQLAGAPVVDIAARRAQREAKKAPAKKAPPPPPKLVHPPKPKGETERERKERERREAAEQARQEREAERIRRLVEVAEAKLERARNEANTLREVAEAAEKTASDARRRAEAAEIAAERAREKADRAAERVERAEEEVKRKGQAIEGYLLGRGPLHVSLIAGCHADEPVGPAMLRRLVAFLAERPADDLLLTAITWYVVPHVNPDGEARNAAWSASTVPAIDHLGREDRAYDLSLYMDHVVRERPGDDMEFGFPRDANDTGARPENLAVARFLAAGAPFHLHASFHGIAFASGPWFLIEEAWIDRTSGLREALRRRVRAMGYQPFDVDRGGEKGFHRIDEGFTTRPDSRSMVRWFEERGDPEMAAKFRPSSMEYVRSLGGDPFTMVSEMPLFLRPLEEGETGRPDDLRFRAFLDRIAGRSAGEVRAEMERGGVSGMPIRDQMRLQLEFLGEGLNTADP
;
A
#
# COMPACT_ATOMS: atom_id res chain seq x y z
N MET A 1 -14.55 -17.15 -55.84
CA MET A 1 -15.01 -15.76 -56.05
C MET A 1 -16.46 -15.68 -55.59
N ARG A 2 -16.83 -14.76 -54.67
CA ARG A 2 -18.20 -14.54 -54.12
C ARG A 2 -18.80 -15.77 -53.38
N SER A 3 -18.92 -15.76 -52.05
CA SER A 3 -19.84 -15.01 -51.16
C SER A 3 -21.21 -15.70 -50.99
N PHE A 4 -21.64 -15.90 -49.74
CA PHE A 4 -23.00 -16.30 -49.38
C PHE A 4 -23.51 -15.48 -48.19
N THR A 5 -24.82 -15.30 -48.09
CA THR A 5 -25.50 -14.37 -47.19
C THR A 5 -26.81 -14.94 -46.68
N GLY A 6 -27.23 -14.54 -45.48
CA GLY A 6 -28.60 -14.72 -44.99
C GLY A 6 -28.79 -15.85 -43.98
N GLY A 7 -29.52 -15.55 -42.91
CA GLY A 7 -29.88 -16.45 -41.82
C GLY A 7 -30.71 -15.65 -40.83
N ASP A 8 -32.03 -15.81 -40.90
CA ASP A 8 -32.97 -14.75 -40.49
C ASP A 8 -33.35 -14.74 -39.01
N CYS A 9 -33.91 -13.60 -38.58
CA CYS A 9 -34.38 -13.39 -37.22
C CYS A 9 -35.63 -14.23 -36.90
N ASN A 10 -35.75 -14.73 -35.66
CA ASN A 10 -37.05 -15.10 -35.11
C ASN A 10 -37.20 -14.63 -33.64
N ARG A 11 -38.44 -14.47 -33.20
CA ARG A 11 -38.83 -13.41 -32.25
C ARG A 11 -39.17 -13.93 -30.84
N CYS A 12 -39.12 -13.03 -29.87
CA CYS A 12 -39.38 -13.25 -28.46
C CYS A 12 -40.70 -13.98 -28.14
N THR A 13 -40.67 -14.85 -27.13
CA THR A 13 -41.82 -15.10 -26.26
C THR A 13 -41.79 -14.11 -25.07
N MET A 14 -42.97 -13.66 -24.63
CA MET A 14 -43.16 -12.76 -23.49
C MET A 14 -44.17 -13.37 -22.51
N ALA A 15 -43.81 -13.46 -21.22
CA ALA A 15 -44.75 -13.56 -20.10
C ALA A 15 -43.99 -13.46 -18.76
N PRO A 16 -44.61 -12.97 -17.66
CA PRO A 16 -45.67 -11.96 -17.57
C PRO A 16 -45.22 -10.75 -16.72
N ALA A 17 -46.10 -9.76 -16.55
CA ALA A 17 -45.80 -8.58 -15.73
C ALA A 17 -45.83 -8.91 -14.23
N MET A 18 -44.81 -8.43 -13.51
CA MET A 18 -44.82 -8.23 -12.06
C MET A 18 -44.40 -6.79 -11.75
N ALA A 19 -45.02 -6.18 -10.74
CA ALA A 19 -44.49 -4.97 -10.14
C ALA A 19 -43.18 -5.35 -9.44
N ALA A 20 -42.05 -4.95 -10.02
CA ALA A 20 -40.73 -5.30 -9.50
C ALA A 20 -40.60 -4.80 -8.06
N LYS A 21 -40.30 -5.72 -7.16
CA LYS A 21 -39.90 -5.37 -5.79
C LYS A 21 -38.52 -4.74 -5.87
N LYS A 22 -38.15 -3.97 -4.84
CA LYS A 22 -36.81 -3.35 -4.73
C LYS A 22 -35.68 -4.33 -5.06
N ASN A 23 -35.79 -5.56 -4.54
CA ASN A 23 -34.86 -6.66 -4.77
C ASN A 23 -34.66 -6.97 -6.26
N ASP A 24 -35.73 -7.05 -7.07
CA ASP A 24 -35.64 -7.40 -8.50
C ASP A 24 -34.84 -6.36 -9.30
N LEU A 25 -34.90 -5.08 -8.89
CA LEU A 25 -34.09 -4.02 -9.48
C LEU A 25 -32.64 -4.08 -8.97
N ASP A 26 -32.42 -4.23 -7.67
CA ASP A 26 -31.06 -4.27 -7.10
C ASP A 26 -30.29 -5.54 -7.55
N ASP A 27 -30.98 -6.65 -7.88
CA ASP A 27 -30.41 -7.85 -8.52
C ASP A 27 -30.01 -7.62 -10.00
N GLU A 28 -30.83 -6.91 -10.80
CA GLU A 28 -30.44 -6.52 -12.16
C GLU A 28 -29.30 -5.48 -12.17
N LEU A 29 -29.23 -4.62 -11.15
CA LEU A 29 -28.06 -3.75 -10.94
C LEU A 29 -26.81 -4.58 -10.62
N ALA A 30 -26.92 -5.61 -9.78
CA ALA A 30 -25.80 -6.51 -9.49
C ALA A 30 -25.31 -7.22 -10.77
N ARG A 31 -26.22 -7.66 -11.66
CA ARG A 31 -25.88 -8.21 -12.98
C ARG A 31 -25.15 -7.19 -13.86
N LEU A 32 -25.66 -5.96 -13.93
CA LEU A 32 -25.05 -4.88 -14.71
C LEU A 32 -23.63 -4.55 -14.24
N TYR A 33 -23.40 -4.46 -12.92
CA TYR A 33 -22.10 -4.18 -12.32
C TYR A 33 -21.08 -5.33 -12.40
N ARG A 34 -21.54 -6.57 -12.69
CA ARG A 34 -20.72 -7.76 -12.96
C ARG A 34 -20.42 -7.99 -14.44
N GLY A 35 -21.15 -7.34 -15.34
CA GLY A 35 -20.96 -7.47 -16.78
C GLY A 35 -19.59 -6.97 -17.26
N PRO A 36 -19.19 -7.26 -18.52
CA PRO A 36 -17.90 -6.84 -19.06
C PRO A 36 -17.70 -5.32 -18.99
N LEU A 37 -16.61 -4.88 -18.35
CA LEU A 37 -16.42 -3.48 -17.95
C LEU A 37 -16.47 -2.46 -19.11
N GLU A 38 -16.04 -2.82 -20.33
CA GLU A 38 -16.20 -1.92 -21.49
C GLU A 38 -17.62 -1.89 -22.06
N GLY A 39 -18.41 -2.96 -21.87
CA GLY A 39 -19.81 -3.00 -22.25
C GLY A 39 -20.74 -2.25 -21.29
N PHE A 40 -20.28 -1.93 -20.07
CA PHE A 40 -21.11 -1.37 -18.98
C PHE A 40 -21.98 -0.19 -19.42
N THR A 41 -21.40 0.83 -20.07
CA THR A 41 -22.14 2.04 -20.46
C THR A 41 -23.24 1.75 -21.48
N ALA A 42 -23.02 0.80 -22.41
CA ALA A 42 -24.04 0.37 -23.35
C ALA A 42 -25.16 -0.41 -22.64
N ALA A 43 -24.79 -1.42 -21.84
CA ALA A 43 -25.73 -2.23 -21.06
C ALA A 43 -26.60 -1.38 -20.11
N ARG A 44 -26.01 -0.42 -19.39
CA ARG A 44 -26.72 0.55 -18.54
C ARG A 44 -27.73 1.37 -19.33
N ASN A 45 -27.30 1.91 -20.49
CA ASN A 45 -28.16 2.72 -21.34
C ASN A 45 -29.31 1.90 -21.95
N ASP A 46 -29.09 0.62 -22.29
CA ASP A 46 -30.12 -0.27 -22.81
C ASP A 46 -31.08 -0.79 -21.73
N PHE A 47 -30.59 -1.06 -20.52
CA PHE A 47 -31.45 -1.37 -19.36
C PHE A 47 -32.36 -0.19 -19.01
N ALA A 48 -31.83 1.05 -19.02
CA ALA A 48 -32.65 2.25 -18.88
C ALA A 48 -33.73 2.36 -19.99
N LYS A 49 -33.41 2.07 -21.26
CA LYS A 49 -34.41 2.02 -22.35
C LYS A 49 -35.49 0.95 -22.10
N GLN A 50 -35.13 -0.21 -21.54
CA GLN A 50 -36.08 -1.27 -21.19
C GLN A 50 -37.02 -0.82 -20.06
N LEU A 51 -36.49 -0.20 -19.00
CA LEU A 51 -37.30 0.31 -17.88
C LEU A 51 -38.32 1.37 -18.34
N ARG A 52 -37.96 2.29 -19.23
CA ARG A 52 -38.93 3.25 -19.81
C ARG A 52 -40.01 2.57 -20.66
N LYS A 53 -39.66 1.54 -21.44
CA LYS A 53 -40.65 0.70 -22.17
C LYS A 53 -41.61 -0.04 -21.24
N LEU A 54 -41.24 -0.22 -19.96
CA LEU A 54 -42.07 -0.82 -18.92
C LEU A 54 -42.80 0.24 -18.04
N GLY A 55 -42.75 1.52 -18.41
CA GLY A 55 -43.38 2.62 -17.67
C GLY A 55 -42.69 2.98 -16.35
N LYS A 56 -41.41 2.59 -16.17
CA LYS A 56 -40.62 2.82 -14.95
C LYS A 56 -39.60 3.93 -15.15
N ASP A 57 -40.06 5.13 -15.48
CA ASP A 57 -39.17 6.24 -15.85
C ASP A 57 -38.24 6.66 -14.69
N ALA A 58 -38.72 6.63 -13.45
CA ALA A 58 -37.90 6.91 -12.26
C ALA A 58 -36.76 5.90 -12.06
N ASP A 59 -37.03 4.59 -12.24
CA ASP A 59 -35.97 3.56 -12.19
C ASP A 59 -35.01 3.69 -13.38
N ALA A 60 -35.53 4.03 -14.56
CA ALA A 60 -34.72 4.24 -15.75
C ALA A 60 -33.74 5.41 -15.60
N ASP A 61 -34.17 6.50 -14.95
CA ASP A 61 -33.33 7.66 -14.68
C ASP A 61 -32.32 7.38 -13.56
N ARG A 62 -32.72 6.66 -12.50
CA ARG A 62 -31.80 6.11 -11.48
C ARG A 62 -30.71 5.24 -12.14
N VAL A 63 -31.08 4.33 -13.05
CA VAL A 63 -30.13 3.50 -13.81
C VAL A 63 -29.23 4.36 -14.70
N LYS A 64 -29.78 5.37 -15.38
CA LYS A 64 -29.01 6.23 -16.28
C LYS A 64 -27.97 7.09 -15.56
N SER A 65 -28.22 7.47 -14.30
CA SER A 65 -27.28 8.24 -13.47
C SER A 65 -26.13 7.41 -12.88
N LEU A 66 -26.17 6.07 -12.98
CA LEU A 66 -25.15 5.19 -12.39
C LEU A 66 -23.76 5.38 -13.03
N ALA A 67 -22.73 5.49 -12.19
CA ALA A 67 -21.34 5.55 -12.61
C ALA A 67 -20.85 4.19 -13.17
N LYS A 68 -19.88 4.24 -14.10
CA LYS A 68 -19.08 3.07 -14.48
C LYS A 68 -18.14 2.75 -13.32
N PRO A 69 -18.06 1.49 -12.83
CA PRO A 69 -17.19 1.15 -11.72
C PRO A 69 -15.72 1.29 -12.13
N THR A 70 -14.87 1.53 -11.13
CA THR A 70 -13.41 1.42 -11.26
C THR A 70 -12.99 -0.02 -11.57
N PRO A 71 -11.79 -0.27 -12.13
CA PRO A 71 -11.29 -1.63 -12.35
C PRO A 71 -11.21 -2.47 -11.06
N SER A 72 -10.85 -1.84 -9.94
CA SER A 72 -10.81 -2.42 -8.59
C SER A 72 -12.19 -2.84 -8.09
N ALA A 73 -13.15 -1.90 -8.03
CA ALA A 73 -14.52 -2.20 -7.63
C ALA A 73 -15.19 -3.22 -8.56
N TRP A 74 -14.91 -3.17 -9.88
CA TRP A 74 -15.40 -4.16 -10.84
C TRP A 74 -14.86 -5.58 -10.56
N ALA A 75 -13.57 -5.73 -10.23
CA ALA A 75 -13.02 -7.02 -9.84
C ALA A 75 -13.71 -7.57 -8.57
N VAL A 76 -13.97 -6.72 -7.58
CA VAL A 76 -14.73 -7.07 -6.37
C VAL A 76 -16.19 -7.41 -6.67
N ASN A 77 -16.83 -6.74 -7.63
CA ASN A 77 -18.19 -7.05 -8.08
C ASN A 77 -18.30 -8.47 -8.65
N VAL A 78 -17.31 -8.91 -9.43
CA VAL A 78 -17.25 -10.26 -10.00
C VAL A 78 -16.97 -11.32 -8.91
N LEU A 79 -16.18 -11.00 -7.88
CA LEU A 79 -15.94 -11.90 -6.74
C LEU A 79 -17.22 -12.23 -5.95
N PHE A 80 -18.19 -11.30 -5.84
CA PHE A 80 -19.51 -11.59 -5.23
C PHE A 80 -20.30 -12.69 -5.94
N ASP A 81 -19.94 -13.04 -7.18
CA ASP A 81 -20.58 -14.08 -8.00
C ASP A 81 -19.70 -15.33 -8.09
N ARG A 82 -18.47 -15.19 -8.61
CA ARG A 82 -17.52 -16.31 -8.82
C ARG A 82 -17.02 -16.95 -7.52
N ASP A 83 -16.76 -16.13 -6.51
CA ASP A 83 -16.13 -16.53 -5.24
C ASP A 83 -17.05 -16.25 -4.04
N ARG A 84 -18.37 -16.37 -4.29
CA ARG A 84 -19.43 -16.05 -3.33
C ARG A 84 -19.20 -16.67 -1.95
N GLU A 85 -18.75 -17.92 -1.85
CA GLU A 85 -18.49 -18.58 -0.56
C GLU A 85 -17.37 -17.87 0.23
N LYS A 86 -16.30 -17.42 -0.44
CA LYS A 86 -15.21 -16.66 0.18
C LYS A 86 -15.65 -15.25 0.56
N MET A 87 -16.47 -14.60 -0.27
CA MET A 87 -17.05 -13.27 0.03
C MET A 87 -18.03 -13.34 1.22
N ASP A 88 -18.96 -14.29 1.23
CA ASP A 88 -19.89 -14.51 2.34
C ASP A 88 -19.12 -14.90 3.62
N ALA A 89 -18.02 -15.66 3.52
CA ALA A 89 -17.11 -15.94 4.63
C ALA A 89 -16.33 -14.72 5.13
N LEU A 90 -15.84 -13.84 4.24
CA LEU A 90 -15.13 -12.61 4.59
C LEU A 90 -16.06 -11.66 5.36
N LEU A 91 -17.28 -11.46 4.87
CA LEU A 91 -18.29 -10.63 5.54
C LEU A 91 -18.71 -11.23 6.89
N ALA A 92 -18.81 -12.55 7.01
CA ALA A 92 -19.09 -13.23 8.27
C ALA A 92 -17.93 -13.11 9.28
N ALA A 93 -16.67 -13.27 8.83
CA ALA A 93 -15.48 -13.08 9.66
C ALA A 93 -15.34 -11.62 10.12
N GLY A 94 -15.59 -10.67 9.21
CA GLY A 94 -15.63 -9.24 9.50
C GLY A 94 -16.70 -8.87 10.53
N LYS A 95 -17.93 -9.41 10.38
CA LYS A 95 -19.00 -9.25 11.36
C LYS A 95 -18.63 -9.82 12.74
N LYS A 96 -17.97 -10.99 12.80
CA LYS A 96 -17.43 -11.54 14.05
C LYS A 96 -16.36 -10.63 14.67
N ALA A 97 -15.39 -10.16 13.88
CA ALA A 97 -14.31 -9.30 14.34
C ALA A 97 -14.84 -7.98 14.92
N ARG A 98 -15.76 -7.28 14.23
CA ARG A 98 -16.39 -6.05 14.73
C ARG A 98 -17.18 -6.27 16.03
N ALA A 99 -17.91 -7.39 16.14
CA ALA A 99 -18.62 -7.74 17.37
C ALA A 99 -17.66 -8.10 18.53
N ALA A 100 -16.54 -8.77 18.25
CA ALA A 100 -15.51 -9.07 19.23
C ALA A 100 -14.75 -7.80 19.66
N GLN A 101 -14.55 -6.83 18.78
CA GLN A 101 -13.98 -5.51 19.08
C GLN A 101 -14.89 -4.73 20.05
N GLN A 102 -16.19 -4.68 19.77
CA GLN A 102 -17.19 -4.09 20.67
C GLN A 102 -17.24 -4.81 22.03
N ALA A 103 -17.09 -6.14 22.06
CA ALA A 103 -17.02 -6.90 23.31
C ALA A 103 -15.71 -6.65 24.08
N ALA A 104 -14.58 -6.46 23.39
CA ALA A 104 -13.26 -6.25 23.99
C ALA A 104 -13.18 -4.93 24.77
N VAL A 105 -13.92 -3.89 24.36
CA VAL A 105 -14.11 -2.65 25.13
C VAL A 105 -14.75 -2.93 26.51
N SER A 106 -15.50 -4.04 26.66
CA SER A 106 -16.03 -4.54 27.94
C SER A 106 -15.14 -5.60 28.63
N GLY A 107 -13.85 -5.65 28.29
CA GLY A 107 -12.86 -6.53 28.91
C GLY A 107 -12.97 -8.02 28.56
N ARG A 108 -13.69 -8.39 27.49
CA ARG A 108 -13.94 -9.80 27.11
C ARG A 108 -13.81 -10.01 25.60
N GLY A 109 -13.16 -11.09 25.19
CA GLY A 109 -13.14 -11.52 23.78
C GLY A 109 -11.90 -11.13 22.96
N ALA A 110 -10.81 -10.71 23.59
CA ALA A 110 -9.55 -10.39 22.89
C ALA A 110 -9.01 -11.55 22.03
N GLU A 111 -9.20 -12.80 22.48
CA GLU A 111 -8.84 -14.01 21.72
C GLU A 111 -9.71 -14.18 20.45
N ALA A 112 -11.04 -14.06 20.59
CA ALA A 112 -11.97 -14.11 19.46
C ALA A 112 -11.78 -12.94 18.47
N LEU A 113 -11.32 -11.78 18.96
CA LEU A 113 -10.91 -10.66 18.11
C LEU A 113 -9.65 -11.00 17.31
N ARG A 114 -8.62 -11.59 17.95
CA ARG A 114 -7.39 -12.05 17.29
C ARG A 114 -7.69 -13.12 16.21
N GLU A 115 -8.52 -14.11 16.52
CA GLU A 115 -8.97 -15.16 15.59
C GLU A 115 -9.76 -14.57 14.41
N GLY A 116 -10.70 -13.67 14.70
CA GLY A 116 -11.52 -12.98 13.70
C GLY A 116 -10.69 -12.14 12.73
N LEU A 117 -9.75 -11.33 13.25
CA LEU A 117 -8.86 -10.49 12.43
C LEU A 117 -7.87 -11.33 11.60
N GLY A 118 -7.34 -12.42 12.14
CA GLY A 118 -6.51 -13.37 11.38
C GLY A 118 -7.28 -14.03 10.23
N THR A 119 -8.54 -14.41 10.49
CA THR A 119 -9.44 -14.97 9.47
C THR A 119 -9.77 -13.95 8.38
N VAL A 120 -10.03 -12.69 8.75
CA VAL A 120 -10.27 -11.59 7.80
C VAL A 120 -9.05 -11.36 6.91
N ARG A 121 -7.83 -11.25 7.48
CA ARG A 121 -6.61 -11.02 6.71
C ARG A 121 -6.39 -12.09 5.63
N ARG A 122 -6.43 -13.38 6.02
CA ARG A 122 -6.27 -14.51 5.09
C ARG A 122 -7.28 -14.46 3.94
N LEU A 123 -8.55 -14.17 4.24
CA LEU A 123 -9.59 -14.10 3.22
C LEU A 123 -9.43 -12.89 2.28
N ILE A 124 -8.93 -11.75 2.78
CA ILE A 124 -8.56 -10.60 1.92
C ILE A 124 -7.42 -11.00 0.97
N ASP A 125 -6.37 -11.66 1.46
CA ASP A 125 -5.22 -12.08 0.63
C ASP A 125 -5.64 -13.09 -0.47
N GLU A 126 -6.53 -14.03 -0.14
CA GLU A 126 -7.11 -14.98 -1.10
C GLU A 126 -7.98 -14.28 -2.15
N LEU A 127 -8.93 -13.45 -1.72
CA LEU A 127 -9.86 -12.73 -2.61
C LEU A 127 -9.15 -11.69 -3.47
N ARG A 128 -8.11 -11.02 -2.95
CA ARG A 128 -7.25 -10.10 -3.72
C ARG A 128 -6.58 -10.81 -4.90
N ARG A 129 -6.01 -12.00 -4.68
CA ARG A 129 -5.39 -12.79 -5.76
C ARG A 129 -6.40 -13.18 -6.85
N LEU A 130 -7.62 -13.57 -6.44
CA LEU A 130 -8.70 -13.92 -7.35
C LEU A 130 -9.19 -12.69 -8.15
N GLY A 131 -9.33 -11.52 -7.51
CA GLY A 131 -9.65 -10.25 -8.17
C GLY A 131 -8.59 -9.81 -9.20
N VAL A 132 -7.30 -10.04 -8.91
CA VAL A 132 -6.21 -9.82 -9.86
C VAL A 132 -6.29 -10.79 -11.05
N GLY A 133 -6.65 -12.06 -10.82
CA GLY A 133 -6.92 -13.03 -11.89
C GLY A 133 -8.06 -12.58 -12.81
N ILE A 134 -9.17 -12.09 -12.24
CA ILE A 134 -10.32 -11.57 -12.99
C ILE A 134 -9.94 -10.37 -13.89
N LEU A 135 -9.02 -9.50 -13.45
CA LEU A 135 -8.49 -8.42 -14.29
C LEU A 135 -7.62 -8.94 -15.44
N ALA A 136 -6.76 -9.93 -15.18
CA ALA A 136 -5.90 -10.53 -16.18
C ALA A 136 -6.71 -11.27 -17.27
N GLU A 137 -7.74 -12.04 -16.87
CA GLU A 137 -8.71 -12.65 -17.79
C GLU A 137 -9.42 -11.61 -18.68
N ALA A 138 -9.70 -10.43 -18.14
CA ALA A 138 -10.31 -9.31 -18.87
C ALA A 138 -9.31 -8.51 -19.73
N GLY A 139 -8.07 -9.01 -19.91
CA GLY A 139 -7.03 -8.36 -20.71
C GLY A 139 -6.44 -7.10 -20.07
N ARG A 140 -6.59 -6.92 -18.74
CA ARG A 140 -6.07 -5.74 -18.02
C ARG A 140 -4.85 -6.11 -17.17
N GLY A 141 -3.76 -5.37 -17.36
CA GLY A 141 -2.64 -5.38 -16.42
C GLY A 141 -3.08 -4.81 -15.07
N ALA A 142 -3.05 -5.63 -14.02
CA ALA A 142 -3.33 -5.21 -12.66
C ALA A 142 -2.14 -4.42 -12.09
N SER A 143 -2.12 -3.10 -12.28
CA SER A 143 -1.09 -2.24 -11.69
C SER A 143 -1.11 -2.32 -10.16
N ARG A 144 0.03 -2.06 -9.49
CA ARG A 144 0.13 -2.13 -8.02
C ARG A 144 -0.97 -1.33 -7.33
N ALA A 145 -1.29 -0.13 -7.83
CA ALA A 145 -2.37 0.69 -7.30
C ALA A 145 -3.72 -0.04 -7.33
N ILE A 146 -4.09 -0.68 -8.45
CA ILE A 146 -5.33 -1.46 -8.56
C ILE A 146 -5.30 -2.67 -7.62
N MET A 147 -4.15 -3.35 -7.48
CA MET A 147 -3.99 -4.48 -6.57
C MET A 147 -4.18 -4.11 -5.10
N GLU A 148 -3.63 -2.96 -4.65
CA GLU A 148 -3.85 -2.46 -3.29
C GLU A 148 -5.29 -1.93 -3.10
N ARG A 149 -5.91 -1.33 -4.13
CA ARG A 149 -7.30 -0.87 -4.05
C ARG A 149 -8.28 -2.03 -3.91
N ILE A 150 -8.11 -3.14 -4.63
CA ILE A 150 -8.87 -4.38 -4.39
C ILE A 150 -8.72 -4.86 -2.93
N GLY A 151 -7.50 -4.85 -2.39
CA GLY A 151 -7.26 -5.17 -0.98
C GLY A 151 -7.97 -4.21 -0.02
N THR A 152 -7.96 -2.91 -0.34
CA THR A 152 -8.63 -1.84 0.42
C THR A 152 -10.14 -2.01 0.43
N ASP A 153 -10.75 -2.27 -0.74
CA ASP A 153 -12.19 -2.50 -0.90
C ASP A 153 -12.65 -3.72 -0.06
N LEU A 154 -11.92 -4.83 -0.16
CA LEU A 154 -12.17 -6.04 0.63
C LEU A 154 -12.01 -5.79 2.14
N GLN A 155 -11.02 -5.00 2.55
CA GLN A 155 -10.82 -4.62 3.94
C GLN A 155 -11.92 -3.68 4.45
N ALA A 156 -12.40 -2.74 3.63
CA ALA A 156 -13.51 -1.85 3.95
C ALA A 156 -14.80 -2.67 4.15
N LEU A 157 -15.19 -3.51 3.19
CA LEU A 157 -16.33 -4.44 3.32
C LEU A 157 -16.25 -5.29 4.60
N ALA A 158 -15.07 -5.80 4.93
CA ALA A 158 -14.84 -6.65 6.09
C ALA A 158 -14.83 -5.90 7.44
N LEU A 159 -14.39 -4.64 7.51
CA LEU A 159 -14.09 -3.97 8.79
C LEU A 159 -14.78 -2.62 9.01
N SER A 160 -15.27 -1.93 7.98
CA SER A 160 -16.07 -0.71 8.14
C SER A 160 -17.56 -1.04 8.35
N PRO A 161 -18.23 -0.51 9.39
CA PRO A 161 -19.67 -0.68 9.56
C PRO A 161 -20.51 -0.10 8.41
N ALA A 162 -20.08 1.02 7.82
CA ALA A 162 -20.79 1.68 6.72
C ALA A 162 -20.68 0.86 5.42
N ALA A 163 -19.46 0.46 5.05
CA ALA A 163 -19.24 -0.40 3.88
C ALA A 163 -19.92 -1.77 4.02
N ALA A 164 -20.14 -2.26 5.24
CA ALA A 164 -20.88 -3.51 5.47
C ALA A 164 -22.39 -3.41 5.14
N GLU A 165 -22.98 -2.20 5.14
CA GLU A 165 -24.33 -1.99 4.64
C GLU A 165 -24.35 -1.92 3.11
N GLU A 166 -23.34 -1.30 2.49
CA GLU A 166 -23.17 -1.31 1.04
C GLU A 166 -22.90 -2.73 0.51
N ALA A 167 -22.12 -3.54 1.24
CA ALA A 167 -21.88 -4.96 0.99
C ALA A 167 -23.17 -5.79 0.83
N SER A 168 -24.27 -5.39 1.49
CA SER A 168 -25.55 -6.08 1.40
C SER A 168 -26.17 -6.02 -0.01
N ARG A 169 -25.79 -5.02 -0.81
CA ARG A 169 -26.18 -4.86 -2.22
C ARG A 169 -25.42 -5.82 -3.16
N ARG A 170 -24.28 -6.37 -2.70
CA ARG A 170 -23.39 -7.28 -3.46
C ARG A 170 -22.87 -6.71 -4.79
N TRP A 171 -22.72 -5.39 -4.86
CA TRP A 171 -22.00 -4.64 -5.89
C TRP A 171 -21.56 -3.27 -5.34
N LEU A 172 -20.58 -2.68 -6.03
CA LEU A 172 -19.94 -1.40 -5.78
C LEU A 172 -19.93 -0.56 -7.07
N ASP A 173 -20.29 0.72 -6.99
CA ASP A 173 -20.19 1.71 -8.07
C ASP A 173 -18.86 2.48 -8.08
N ARG A 174 -18.14 2.47 -6.94
CA ARG A 174 -16.82 3.08 -6.75
C ARG A 174 -15.95 2.22 -5.82
N ASP A 175 -14.65 2.49 -5.81
CA ASP A 175 -13.77 2.04 -4.73
C ASP A 175 -14.29 2.56 -3.38
N LEU A 176 -13.96 1.84 -2.30
CA LEU A 176 -14.29 2.21 -0.93
C LEU A 176 -13.12 2.93 -0.24
N ASP A 177 -13.49 3.73 0.76
CA ASP A 177 -12.54 4.42 1.63
C ASP A 177 -12.03 3.44 2.73
N PRO A 178 -10.73 3.48 3.09
CA PRO A 178 -10.15 2.54 4.05
C PRO A 178 -10.75 2.67 5.46
N PRO A 179 -10.77 1.61 6.29
CA PRO A 179 -11.23 1.72 7.68
C PRO A 179 -10.41 2.74 8.48
N GLY A 180 -11.12 3.63 9.18
CA GLY A 180 -10.52 4.67 10.02
C GLY A 180 -9.63 4.14 11.15
N PHE A 181 -8.75 5.00 11.66
CA PHE A 181 -7.63 4.66 12.54
C PHE A 181 -8.01 3.88 13.82
N GLU A 182 -9.22 4.09 14.36
CA GLU A 182 -9.74 3.34 15.52
C GLU A 182 -9.81 1.81 15.28
N VAL A 183 -9.97 1.37 14.03
CA VAL A 183 -9.98 -0.06 13.67
C VAL A 183 -8.56 -0.63 13.64
N LEU A 184 -7.56 0.18 13.27
CA LEU A 184 -6.16 -0.21 13.19
C LEU A 184 -5.49 -0.33 14.57
N ALA A 185 -5.86 0.52 15.53
CA ALA A 185 -5.35 0.45 16.91
C ALA A 185 -5.59 -0.93 17.57
N GLY A 186 -6.67 -1.63 17.19
CA GLY A 186 -6.98 -2.98 17.65
C GLY A 186 -6.01 -4.08 17.17
N LEU A 187 -5.18 -3.82 16.15
CA LEU A 187 -4.23 -4.80 15.62
C LEU A 187 -2.86 -4.79 16.33
N GLN A 188 -2.50 -3.71 17.03
CA GLN A 188 -1.12 -3.52 17.53
C GLN A 188 -0.88 -4.01 18.97
N LEU A 189 -1.93 -4.20 19.77
CA LEU A 189 -1.83 -4.55 21.20
C LEU A 189 -1.84 -6.07 21.51
N ALA A 190 -1.66 -6.93 20.49
CA ALA A 190 -1.92 -8.37 20.60
C ALA A 190 -0.70 -9.26 20.98
N GLY A 191 0.47 -8.68 21.27
CA GLY A 191 1.77 -9.39 21.25
C GLY A 191 2.68 -9.23 22.48
N ALA A 192 2.24 -9.65 23.68
CA ALA A 192 3.11 -9.93 24.82
C ALA A 192 2.47 -10.98 25.75
N PRO A 193 3.23 -11.89 26.39
CA PRO A 193 2.68 -12.92 27.29
C PRO A 193 2.71 -12.49 28.77
N VAL A 194 1.64 -12.79 29.51
CA VAL A 194 1.61 -12.80 30.98
C VAL A 194 0.79 -13.99 31.47
N VAL A 195 1.38 -14.82 32.34
CA VAL A 195 0.71 -15.79 33.22
C VAL A 195 0.53 -15.12 34.60
N ASP A 196 -0.46 -15.44 35.43
CA ASP A 196 -0.77 -16.78 35.92
C ASP A 196 -2.22 -16.95 36.46
N ILE A 197 -2.52 -18.13 37.00
CA ILE A 197 -3.82 -18.66 37.42
C ILE A 197 -4.17 -18.32 38.88
N ALA A 198 -5.25 -17.55 39.12
CA ALA A 198 -6.00 -17.64 40.38
C ALA A 198 -7.43 -17.08 40.28
N ALA A 199 -8.42 -17.88 40.75
CA ALA A 199 -9.76 -17.51 41.26
C ALA A 199 -10.92 -18.39 40.71
N ARG A 200 -10.94 -19.70 41.04
CA ARG A 200 -12.09 -20.58 40.69
C ARG A 200 -12.55 -21.54 41.79
N ARG A 201 -12.92 -21.02 42.97
CA ARG A 201 -13.76 -21.75 43.94
C ARG A 201 -14.42 -20.84 44.99
N ALA A 202 -15.53 -21.34 45.54
CA ALA A 202 -16.30 -20.82 46.69
C ALA A 202 -17.09 -19.49 46.48
N GLN A 203 -18.32 -19.33 47.00
CA GLN A 203 -19.24 -20.31 47.63
C GLN A 203 -20.73 -19.88 47.51
N ARG A 204 -21.60 -20.88 47.23
CA ARG A 204 -22.85 -21.27 47.94
C ARG A 204 -23.93 -20.21 48.30
N GLU A 205 -25.15 -20.34 47.77
CA GLU A 205 -26.39 -20.86 48.46
C GLU A 205 -27.33 -19.71 48.88
N ALA A 206 -28.66 -19.84 49.09
CA ALA A 206 -29.62 -20.96 48.98
C ALA A 206 -30.96 -20.46 48.36
N LYS A 207 -31.55 -21.13 47.35
CA LYS A 207 -32.68 -22.10 47.46
C LYS A 207 -33.86 -21.74 48.39
N LYS A 208 -35.09 -21.74 47.83
CA LYS A 208 -36.18 -22.69 48.19
C LYS A 208 -37.36 -22.69 47.18
N ALA A 209 -38.05 -23.84 47.11
CA ALA A 209 -39.30 -24.16 46.37
C ALA A 209 -40.15 -25.06 47.33
N PRO A 210 -41.25 -25.81 46.99
CA PRO A 210 -41.87 -26.22 45.69
C PRO A 210 -43.40 -25.85 45.64
N ALA A 211 -44.44 -26.57 45.15
CA ALA A 211 -44.62 -27.95 44.64
C ALA A 211 -45.92 -28.26 43.85
N LYS A 212 -45.79 -29.13 42.83
CA LYS A 212 -46.60 -30.36 42.50
C LYS A 212 -48.14 -30.35 42.23
N LYS A 213 -48.48 -30.93 41.05
CA LYS A 213 -49.52 -31.95 40.71
C LYS A 213 -50.97 -31.57 40.25
N ALA A 214 -51.55 -32.51 39.47
CA ALA A 214 -52.91 -32.69 38.90
C ALA A 214 -53.21 -34.24 38.83
N PRO A 215 -54.32 -34.82 38.26
CA PRO A 215 -55.60 -34.33 37.67
C PRO A 215 -56.82 -34.81 38.54
N PRO A 216 -57.96 -35.50 38.18
CA PRO A 216 -58.59 -36.08 36.94
C PRO A 216 -60.07 -35.62 36.64
N PRO A 217 -60.82 -36.23 35.65
CA PRO A 217 -62.23 -35.90 35.28
C PRO A 217 -63.31 -37.03 35.55
N PRO A 218 -64.37 -37.27 34.72
CA PRO A 218 -65.81 -37.03 34.98
C PRO A 218 -66.70 -38.29 35.21
N PRO A 219 -68.06 -38.18 35.32
CA PRO A 219 -68.97 -38.94 34.41
C PRO A 219 -70.30 -38.21 33.97
N LYS A 220 -71.39 -38.95 33.64
CA LYS A 220 -72.50 -38.55 32.73
C LYS A 220 -73.94 -38.99 33.14
N LEU A 221 -74.97 -38.35 32.52
CA LEU A 221 -76.40 -38.75 32.35
C LEU A 221 -77.26 -38.78 33.67
N VAL A 222 -78.61 -38.78 33.73
CA VAL A 222 -79.74 -39.30 32.90
C VAL A 222 -81.02 -38.39 33.00
N HIS A 223 -82.08 -38.60 32.19
CA HIS A 223 -83.43 -37.97 32.22
C HIS A 223 -84.55 -39.02 32.46
N PRO A 224 -85.85 -38.69 32.68
CA PRO A 224 -86.52 -37.62 33.45
C PRO A 224 -87.47 -38.27 34.53
N PRO A 225 -88.56 -37.65 35.09
CA PRO A 225 -89.82 -37.37 34.35
C PRO A 225 -90.64 -36.09 34.75
N LYS A 226 -91.61 -35.70 33.91
CA LYS A 226 -92.79 -34.82 34.19
C LYS A 226 -94.03 -35.74 34.47
N PRO A 227 -95.30 -35.28 34.61
CA PRO A 227 -95.90 -33.92 34.62
C PRO A 227 -96.60 -33.65 36.00
N LYS A 228 -97.59 -32.77 36.26
CA LYS A 228 -98.46 -31.83 35.51
C LYS A 228 -98.61 -30.52 36.32
N GLY A 229 -99.22 -29.47 35.75
CA GLY A 229 -99.78 -28.35 36.53
C GLY A 229 -99.61 -26.96 35.91
N GLU A 230 -100.20 -26.71 34.75
CA GLU A 230 -100.07 -25.45 34.01
C GLU A 230 -101.10 -24.41 34.51
N THR A 231 -100.79 -23.72 35.61
CA THR A 231 -101.66 -22.70 36.22
C THR A 231 -100.90 -21.41 36.53
N GLU A 232 -100.91 -20.46 35.58
CA GLU A 232 -100.29 -19.11 35.65
C GLU A 232 -98.74 -19.07 35.76
N ARG A 233 -98.18 -20.08 36.41
CA ARG A 233 -96.77 -20.28 36.76
C ARG A 233 -95.87 -20.33 35.53
N GLU A 234 -96.29 -20.98 34.45
CA GLU A 234 -95.51 -21.07 33.22
C GLU A 234 -95.47 -19.76 32.43
N ARG A 235 -96.50 -18.90 32.52
CA ARG A 235 -96.43 -17.54 31.92
C ARG A 235 -95.44 -16.68 32.70
N LYS A 236 -95.52 -16.69 34.04
CA LYS A 236 -94.54 -16.06 34.93
C LYS A 236 -93.14 -16.65 34.83
N GLU A 237 -93.00 -17.93 34.45
CA GLU A 237 -91.71 -18.55 34.18
C GLU A 237 -91.16 -18.16 32.81
N ARG A 238 -92.01 -18.05 31.77
CA ARG A 238 -91.62 -17.53 30.46
C ARG A 238 -91.17 -16.07 30.56
N GLU A 239 -91.96 -15.23 31.22
CA GLU A 239 -91.62 -13.84 31.56
C GLU A 239 -90.30 -13.76 32.35
N ARG A 240 -90.09 -14.63 33.35
CA ARG A 240 -88.80 -14.73 34.08
C ARG A 240 -87.64 -15.22 33.23
N ARG A 241 -87.86 -16.14 32.29
CA ARG A 241 -86.82 -16.66 31.39
C ARG A 241 -86.39 -15.58 30.39
N GLU A 242 -87.33 -14.87 29.79
CA GLU A 242 -87.05 -13.74 28.90
C GLU A 242 -86.34 -12.60 29.65
N ALA A 243 -86.82 -12.23 30.85
CA ALA A 243 -86.13 -11.25 31.69
C ALA A 243 -84.73 -11.70 32.14
N ALA A 244 -84.51 -12.99 32.41
CA ALA A 244 -83.20 -13.55 32.74
C ALA A 244 -82.26 -13.70 31.52
N GLU A 245 -82.82 -13.80 30.31
CA GLU A 245 -82.09 -13.77 29.04
C GLU A 245 -81.64 -12.35 28.72
N GLN A 246 -82.56 -11.39 28.84
CA GLN A 246 -82.31 -9.96 28.65
C GLN A 246 -81.29 -9.43 29.67
N ALA A 247 -81.44 -9.76 30.96
CA ALA A 247 -80.46 -9.43 31.99
C ALA A 247 -79.11 -10.16 31.83
N ARG A 248 -79.06 -11.28 31.09
CA ARG A 248 -77.79 -11.90 30.67
C ARG A 248 -77.14 -11.11 29.54
N GLN A 249 -77.90 -10.74 28.52
CA GLN A 249 -77.42 -9.94 27.38
C GLN A 249 -76.93 -8.55 27.83
N GLU A 250 -77.63 -7.90 28.76
CA GLU A 250 -77.20 -6.63 29.35
C GLU A 250 -75.85 -6.75 30.09
N ARG A 251 -75.68 -7.81 30.91
CA ARG A 251 -74.42 -8.09 31.61
C ARG A 251 -73.28 -8.47 30.65
N GLU A 252 -73.58 -9.19 29.58
CA GLU A 252 -72.62 -9.51 28.52
C GLU A 252 -72.15 -8.23 27.80
N ALA A 253 -73.10 -7.38 27.41
CA ALA A 253 -72.82 -6.08 26.79
C ALA A 253 -72.12 -5.09 27.74
N GLU A 254 -72.41 -5.14 29.05
CA GLU A 254 -71.67 -4.37 30.05
C GLU A 254 -70.23 -4.89 30.21
N ARG A 255 -70.02 -6.21 30.27
CA ARG A 255 -68.67 -6.80 30.30
C ARG A 255 -67.87 -6.44 29.06
N ILE A 256 -68.49 -6.48 27.88
CA ILE A 256 -67.86 -6.08 26.61
C ILE A 256 -67.50 -4.58 26.65
N ARG A 257 -68.40 -3.69 27.08
CA ARG A 257 -68.12 -2.25 27.21
C ARG A 257 -66.94 -1.98 28.16
N ARG A 258 -66.91 -2.58 29.35
CA ARG A 258 -65.78 -2.47 30.29
C ARG A 258 -64.47 -3.03 29.72
N LEU A 259 -64.53 -4.07 28.88
CA LEU A 259 -63.35 -4.63 28.20
C LEU A 259 -62.82 -3.71 27.07
N VAL A 260 -63.71 -3.05 26.33
CA VAL A 260 -63.35 -2.03 25.32
C VAL A 260 -62.71 -0.82 26.00
N GLU A 261 -63.33 -0.27 27.04
CA GLU A 261 -62.82 0.86 27.83
C GLU A 261 -61.41 0.58 28.39
N VAL A 262 -61.17 -0.63 28.92
CA VAL A 262 -59.85 -1.07 29.40
C VAL A 262 -58.84 -1.29 28.24
N ALA A 263 -59.30 -1.63 27.04
CA ALA A 263 -58.43 -1.76 25.87
C ALA A 263 -58.06 -0.38 25.29
N GLU A 264 -59.00 0.56 25.21
CA GLU A 264 -58.78 1.93 24.78
C GLU A 264 -57.83 2.67 25.74
N ALA A 265 -58.02 2.53 27.05
CA ALA A 265 -57.11 3.13 28.04
C ALA A 265 -55.68 2.54 28.00
N LYS A 266 -55.51 1.30 27.49
CA LYS A 266 -54.18 0.70 27.24
C LYS A 266 -53.58 1.20 25.93
N LEU A 267 -54.37 1.27 24.86
CA LEU A 267 -53.95 1.82 23.57
C LEU A 267 -53.48 3.26 23.71
N GLU A 268 -54.19 4.07 24.49
CA GLU A 268 -53.83 5.47 24.69
C GLU A 268 -52.57 5.64 25.54
N ARG A 269 -52.34 4.79 26.56
CA ARG A 269 -51.04 4.75 27.26
C ARG A 269 -49.90 4.38 26.32
N ALA A 270 -50.07 3.34 25.50
CA ALA A 270 -49.04 2.89 24.55
C ALA A 270 -48.73 3.95 23.47
N ARG A 271 -49.73 4.73 23.03
CA ARG A 271 -49.52 5.88 22.13
C ARG A 271 -48.68 6.98 22.78
N ASN A 272 -49.01 7.36 24.00
CA ASN A 272 -48.29 8.41 24.71
C ASN A 272 -46.86 7.98 25.06
N GLU A 273 -46.65 6.73 25.44
CA GLU A 273 -45.32 6.13 25.61
C GLU A 273 -44.51 6.12 24.28
N ALA A 274 -45.13 5.73 23.17
CA ALA A 274 -44.49 5.76 21.85
C ALA A 274 -44.13 7.19 21.38
N ASN A 275 -44.97 8.19 21.67
CA ASN A 275 -44.67 9.59 21.38
C ASN A 275 -43.46 10.08 22.20
N THR A 276 -43.43 9.83 23.51
CA THR A 276 -42.29 10.18 24.38
C THR A 276 -40.99 9.52 23.91
N LEU A 277 -41.04 8.24 23.52
CA LEU A 277 -39.88 7.53 22.97
C LEU A 277 -39.40 8.13 21.64
N ARG A 278 -40.30 8.66 20.81
CA ARG A 278 -39.95 9.34 19.54
C ARG A 278 -39.24 10.67 19.80
N GLU A 279 -39.75 11.48 20.73
CA GLU A 279 -39.13 12.76 21.11
C GLU A 279 -37.72 12.56 21.70
N VAL A 280 -37.52 11.52 22.52
CA VAL A 280 -36.19 11.15 23.04
C VAL A 280 -35.27 10.68 21.92
N ALA A 281 -35.76 9.93 20.93
CA ALA A 281 -34.98 9.50 19.78
C ALA A 281 -34.55 10.69 18.89
N GLU A 282 -35.47 11.60 18.57
CA GLU A 282 -35.19 12.82 17.79
C GLU A 282 -34.14 13.72 18.50
N ALA A 283 -34.23 13.86 19.83
CA ALA A 283 -33.24 14.60 20.62
C ALA A 283 -31.85 13.91 20.66
N ALA A 284 -31.82 12.57 20.76
CA ALA A 284 -30.58 11.79 20.73
C ALA A 284 -29.90 11.84 19.36
N GLU A 285 -30.65 11.73 18.27
CA GLU A 285 -30.14 11.82 16.89
C GLU A 285 -29.53 13.20 16.60
N LYS A 286 -30.22 14.27 17.00
CA LYS A 286 -29.67 15.63 16.92
C LYS A 286 -28.35 15.77 17.68
N THR A 287 -28.29 15.25 18.91
CA THR A 287 -27.08 15.28 19.74
C THR A 287 -25.93 14.49 19.11
N ALA A 288 -26.22 13.34 18.48
CA ALA A 288 -25.23 12.56 17.75
C ALA A 288 -24.73 13.27 16.49
N SER A 289 -25.60 14.01 15.78
CA SER A 289 -25.23 14.84 14.62
C SER A 289 -24.30 15.99 15.01
N ASP A 290 -24.65 16.75 16.06
CA ASP A 290 -23.80 17.81 16.61
C ASP A 290 -22.44 17.29 17.11
N ALA A 291 -22.39 16.07 17.67
CA ALA A 291 -21.16 15.42 18.08
C ALA A 291 -20.27 15.03 16.87
N ARG A 292 -20.85 14.43 15.82
CA ARG A 292 -20.12 14.09 14.58
C ARG A 292 -19.50 15.31 13.93
N ARG A 293 -20.26 16.41 13.77
CA ARG A 293 -19.75 17.65 13.16
C ARG A 293 -18.62 18.30 13.97
N ARG A 294 -18.55 18.06 15.29
CA ARG A 294 -17.42 18.50 16.14
C ARG A 294 -16.20 17.60 15.97
N ALA A 295 -16.38 16.29 15.81
CA ALA A 295 -15.28 15.36 15.56
C ALA A 295 -14.61 15.64 14.20
N GLU A 296 -15.41 15.75 13.14
CA GLU A 296 -14.96 16.12 11.78
C GLU A 296 -14.18 17.44 11.75
N ALA A 297 -14.70 18.48 12.43
CA ALA A 297 -14.01 19.77 12.55
C ALA A 297 -12.70 19.68 13.36
N ALA A 298 -12.59 18.78 14.32
CA ALA A 298 -11.37 18.55 15.09
C ALA A 298 -10.33 17.73 14.31
N GLU A 299 -10.77 16.78 13.47
CA GLU A 299 -9.92 15.99 12.58
C GLU A 299 -9.25 16.88 11.51
N ILE A 300 -10.03 17.71 10.82
CA ILE A 300 -9.51 18.72 9.86
C ILE A 300 -8.56 19.72 10.54
N ALA A 301 -8.81 20.07 11.80
CA ALA A 301 -7.91 20.94 12.57
C ALA A 301 -6.59 20.23 12.95
N ALA A 302 -6.64 18.93 13.27
CA ALA A 302 -5.47 18.12 13.59
C ALA A 302 -4.61 17.82 12.35
N GLU A 303 -5.23 17.57 11.20
CA GLU A 303 -4.54 17.41 9.91
C GLU A 303 -3.73 18.66 9.54
N ARG A 304 -4.38 19.84 9.53
CA ARG A 304 -3.71 21.13 9.29
C ARG A 304 -2.62 21.46 10.31
N ALA A 305 -2.76 20.97 11.55
CA ALA A 305 -1.73 21.12 12.57
C ALA A 305 -0.50 20.25 12.28
N ARG A 306 -0.69 19.04 11.73
CA ARG A 306 0.40 18.16 11.25
C ARG A 306 1.10 18.78 10.04
N GLU A 307 0.37 19.14 8.99
CA GLU A 307 0.95 19.79 7.79
C GLU A 307 1.82 21.01 8.16
N LYS A 308 1.36 21.81 9.14
CA LYS A 308 2.09 22.98 9.64
C LYS A 308 3.33 22.60 10.46
N ALA A 309 3.28 21.50 11.21
CA ALA A 309 4.42 20.97 11.96
C ALA A 309 5.48 20.35 11.03
N ASP A 310 5.06 19.58 10.02
CA ASP A 310 5.95 18.96 9.03
C ASP A 310 6.67 20.06 8.22
N ARG A 311 5.92 21.02 7.68
CA ARG A 311 6.48 22.24 7.03
C ARG A 311 7.26 23.15 7.99
N ALA A 312 7.27 22.90 9.29
CA ALA A 312 8.15 23.59 10.25
C ALA A 312 9.43 22.77 10.49
N ALA A 313 9.31 21.45 10.65
CA ALA A 313 10.44 20.52 10.76
C ALA A 313 11.37 20.63 9.53
N GLU A 314 10.84 20.60 8.31
CA GLU A 314 11.64 20.78 7.08
C GLU A 314 12.41 22.10 7.03
N ARG A 315 11.86 23.18 7.63
CA ARG A 315 12.51 24.50 7.67
C ARG A 315 13.56 24.60 8.77
N VAL A 316 13.36 23.93 9.91
CA VAL A 316 14.39 23.79 10.95
C VAL A 316 15.53 22.91 10.42
N GLU A 317 15.21 21.78 9.78
CA GLU A 317 16.18 20.87 9.19
C GLU A 317 17.02 21.56 8.11
N ARG A 318 16.42 22.28 7.17
CA ARG A 318 17.15 23.06 6.16
C ARG A 318 18.03 24.14 6.77
N ALA A 319 17.51 24.90 7.75
CA ALA A 319 18.29 25.93 8.43
C ALA A 319 19.46 25.32 9.23
N GLU A 320 19.26 24.15 9.86
CA GLU A 320 20.32 23.40 10.50
C GLU A 320 21.35 22.89 9.49
N GLU A 321 20.96 22.42 8.30
CA GLU A 321 21.92 22.02 7.27
C GLU A 321 22.71 23.20 6.68
N GLU A 322 22.07 24.35 6.42
CA GLU A 322 22.76 25.57 6.00
C GLU A 322 23.76 26.06 7.07
N VAL A 323 23.44 25.91 8.36
CA VAL A 323 24.34 26.25 9.48
C VAL A 323 25.42 25.17 9.72
N LYS A 324 25.20 23.92 9.31
CA LYS A 324 26.16 22.80 9.45
C LYS A 324 27.15 22.68 8.29
N ARG A 325 26.94 23.35 7.16
CA ARG A 325 27.90 23.42 6.04
C ARG A 325 29.20 24.04 6.53
N LYS A 326 30.30 23.29 6.46
CA LYS A 326 31.64 23.69 6.95
C LYS A 326 32.47 24.34 5.85
N GLY A 327 32.02 24.28 4.59
CA GLY A 327 32.71 24.89 3.46
C GLY A 327 34.05 24.21 3.15
N GLN A 328 34.12 22.89 3.32
CA GLN A 328 35.31 22.12 2.97
C GLN A 328 35.64 22.24 1.48
N ALA A 329 36.93 22.29 1.16
CA ALA A 329 37.39 22.38 -0.22
C ALA A 329 37.11 21.09 -0.98
N ILE A 330 36.67 21.22 -2.24
CA ILE A 330 36.56 20.10 -3.18
C ILE A 330 37.84 20.07 -4.01
N GLU A 331 38.52 18.92 -3.99
CA GLU A 331 39.78 18.72 -4.71
C GLU A 331 39.52 18.19 -6.12
N GLY A 332 39.99 18.91 -7.14
CA GLY A 332 39.99 18.50 -8.54
C GLY A 332 41.42 18.34 -9.06
N TYR A 333 41.74 17.17 -9.61
CA TYR A 333 43.07 16.80 -10.08
C TYR A 333 43.09 16.70 -11.60
N LEU A 334 43.95 17.51 -12.24
CA LEU A 334 44.27 17.43 -13.66
C LEU A 334 45.62 16.71 -13.83
N LEU A 335 45.61 15.55 -14.47
CA LEU A 335 46.78 14.68 -14.63
C LEU A 335 46.93 14.25 -16.10
N GLY A 336 48.16 14.15 -16.58
CA GLY A 336 48.44 13.79 -17.98
C GLY A 336 48.25 14.95 -18.97
N ARG A 337 48.49 14.66 -20.25
CA ARG A 337 48.40 15.60 -21.39
C ARG A 337 47.97 14.93 -22.71
N GLY A 338 47.49 13.68 -22.64
CA GLY A 338 47.14 12.92 -23.83
C GLY A 338 45.76 13.25 -24.41
N PRO A 339 45.51 12.90 -25.68
CA PRO A 339 44.29 13.28 -26.40
C PRO A 339 43.01 12.63 -25.83
N LEU A 340 43.09 11.48 -25.18
CA LEU A 340 41.93 10.83 -24.57
C LEU A 340 41.54 11.57 -23.29
N HIS A 341 40.65 12.56 -23.41
CA HIS A 341 40.09 13.28 -22.28
C HIS A 341 39.09 12.40 -21.50
N VAL A 342 39.38 12.17 -20.22
CA VAL A 342 38.63 11.28 -19.32
C VAL A 342 38.27 12.02 -18.04
N SER A 343 37.00 11.99 -17.63
CA SER A 343 36.55 12.56 -16.34
C SER A 343 36.04 11.50 -15.39
N LEU A 344 36.48 11.57 -14.12
CA LEU A 344 36.14 10.61 -13.07
C LEU A 344 35.67 11.36 -11.82
N ILE A 345 34.48 11.06 -11.31
CA ILE A 345 33.98 11.64 -10.06
C ILE A 345 33.48 10.55 -9.10
N ALA A 346 33.36 10.87 -7.82
CA ALA A 346 32.72 10.00 -6.84
C ALA A 346 32.20 10.81 -5.64
N GLY A 347 31.45 10.16 -4.74
CA GLY A 347 30.95 10.81 -3.52
C GLY A 347 29.91 11.89 -3.79
N CYS A 348 29.08 11.72 -4.82
CA CYS A 348 27.87 12.53 -5.03
C CYS A 348 26.83 12.28 -3.91
N HIS A 349 26.76 11.04 -3.42
CA HIS A 349 26.17 10.70 -2.13
C HIS A 349 27.32 10.35 -1.17
N ALA A 350 27.28 10.86 0.06
CA ALA A 350 28.41 10.76 0.97
C ALA A 350 28.44 9.48 1.82
N ASP A 351 27.39 8.66 1.73
CA ASP A 351 27.29 7.32 2.31
C ASP A 351 27.88 6.22 1.40
N GLU A 352 28.49 6.61 0.28
CA GLU A 352 29.06 5.72 -0.75
C GLU A 352 30.61 5.81 -0.79
N PRO A 353 31.32 5.54 0.33
CA PRO A 353 32.72 5.94 0.54
C PRO A 353 33.76 5.24 -0.36
N VAL A 354 33.38 4.18 -1.08
CA VAL A 354 34.35 3.36 -1.82
C VAL A 354 34.79 3.99 -3.13
N GLY A 355 33.89 4.64 -3.87
CA GLY A 355 34.27 5.41 -5.07
C GLY A 355 35.34 6.47 -4.77
N PRO A 356 35.15 7.31 -3.72
CA PRO A 356 36.19 8.22 -3.25
C PRO A 356 37.47 7.54 -2.79
N ALA A 357 37.36 6.41 -2.09
CA ALA A 357 38.52 5.63 -1.65
C ALA A 357 39.30 5.01 -2.82
N MET A 358 38.63 4.71 -3.94
CA MET A 358 39.24 4.26 -5.20
C MET A 358 39.93 5.45 -5.91
N LEU A 359 39.21 6.55 -6.14
CA LEU A 359 39.75 7.69 -6.88
C LEU A 359 40.94 8.38 -6.19
N ARG A 360 40.95 8.49 -4.85
CA ARG A 360 42.12 9.01 -4.11
C ARG A 360 43.37 8.13 -4.33
N ARG A 361 43.21 6.81 -4.41
CA ARG A 361 44.31 5.88 -4.71
C ARG A 361 44.75 5.95 -6.17
N LEU A 362 43.81 6.10 -7.11
CA LEU A 362 44.12 6.29 -8.53
C LEU A 362 44.89 7.59 -8.78
N VAL A 363 44.47 8.70 -8.15
CA VAL A 363 45.17 10.00 -8.20
C VAL A 363 46.60 9.87 -7.65
N ALA A 364 46.79 9.23 -6.50
CA ALA A 364 48.13 9.01 -5.95
C ALA A 364 49.01 8.16 -6.89
N PHE A 365 48.48 7.05 -7.40
CA PHE A 365 49.17 6.19 -8.35
C PHE A 365 49.57 6.93 -9.63
N LEU A 366 48.67 7.72 -10.21
CA LEU A 366 48.92 8.52 -11.41
C LEU A 366 49.94 9.65 -11.16
N ALA A 367 49.88 10.31 -10.00
CA ALA A 367 50.83 11.36 -9.62
C ALA A 367 52.26 10.84 -9.38
N GLU A 368 52.42 9.55 -9.06
CA GLU A 368 53.71 8.86 -8.95
C GLU A 368 54.26 8.37 -10.31
N ARG A 369 53.52 8.49 -11.43
CA ARG A 369 54.02 8.02 -12.73
C ARG A 369 55.06 9.00 -13.33
N PRO A 370 56.06 8.48 -14.08
CA PRO A 370 56.88 9.31 -14.96
C PRO A 370 56.04 10.13 -15.95
N ALA A 371 56.52 11.31 -16.34
CA ALA A 371 55.79 12.20 -17.26
C ALA A 371 55.65 11.65 -18.70
N ASP A 372 56.42 10.60 -19.03
CA ASP A 372 56.42 9.83 -20.27
C ASP A 372 55.66 8.48 -20.16
N ASP A 373 55.03 8.19 -19.01
CA ASP A 373 54.14 7.03 -18.84
C ASP A 373 52.95 7.10 -19.81
N LEU A 374 52.55 5.97 -20.40
CA LEU A 374 51.44 5.88 -21.34
C LEU A 374 50.13 6.38 -20.71
N LEU A 375 49.91 6.17 -19.42
CA LEU A 375 48.73 6.65 -18.71
C LEU A 375 48.70 8.18 -18.58
N LEU A 376 49.82 8.89 -18.74
CA LEU A 376 49.88 10.36 -18.73
C LEU A 376 50.09 10.97 -20.13
N THR A 377 50.55 10.19 -21.11
CA THR A 377 50.81 10.66 -22.49
C THR A 377 49.70 10.32 -23.48
N ALA A 378 48.92 9.25 -23.25
CA ALA A 378 47.73 8.91 -24.05
C ALA A 378 46.43 9.52 -23.49
N ILE A 379 46.37 9.73 -22.17
CA ILE A 379 45.15 10.16 -21.46
C ILE A 379 45.38 11.52 -20.77
N THR A 380 44.33 12.35 -20.70
CA THR A 380 44.23 13.49 -19.78
C THR A 380 43.07 13.26 -18.81
N TRP A 381 43.38 13.14 -17.52
CA TRP A 381 42.44 12.81 -16.47
C TRP A 381 41.96 14.06 -15.74
N TYR A 382 40.64 14.18 -15.58
CA TYR A 382 39.96 15.18 -14.77
C TYR A 382 39.25 14.46 -13.62
N VAL A 383 39.91 14.35 -12.46
CA VAL A 383 39.43 13.54 -11.33
C VAL A 383 38.95 14.41 -10.17
N VAL A 384 37.73 14.19 -9.69
CA VAL A 384 37.20 14.78 -8.45
C VAL A 384 36.87 13.64 -7.47
N PRO A 385 37.75 13.31 -6.51
CA PRO A 385 37.57 12.12 -5.70
C PRO A 385 36.36 12.17 -4.75
N HIS A 386 35.91 13.35 -4.32
CA HIS A 386 34.70 13.47 -3.50
C HIS A 386 33.94 14.78 -3.80
N VAL A 387 32.69 14.69 -4.27
CA VAL A 387 31.85 15.88 -4.55
C VAL A 387 31.24 16.47 -3.28
N ASN A 388 30.85 15.64 -2.30
CA ASN A 388 30.23 16.06 -1.03
C ASN A 388 31.12 15.88 0.23
N PRO A 389 32.21 16.66 0.41
CA PRO A 389 33.11 16.49 1.56
C PRO A 389 32.45 16.80 2.92
N ASP A 390 31.54 17.78 2.97
CA ASP A 390 30.77 18.08 4.19
C ASP A 390 29.90 16.88 4.61
N GLY A 391 29.31 16.16 3.64
CA GLY A 391 28.60 14.89 3.88
C GLY A 391 29.52 13.74 4.26
N GLU A 392 30.74 13.67 3.69
CA GLU A 392 31.75 12.66 4.06
C GLU A 392 32.11 12.80 5.54
N ALA A 393 32.30 14.05 5.99
CA ALA A 393 32.54 14.39 7.38
C ALA A 393 31.35 14.13 8.33
N ARG A 394 30.14 13.86 7.80
CA ARG A 394 29.01 13.31 8.58
C ARG A 394 29.07 11.80 8.66
N ASN A 395 29.25 11.12 7.53
CA ASN A 395 29.28 9.66 7.43
C ASN A 395 30.54 9.02 8.06
N ALA A 396 31.60 9.80 8.28
CA ALA A 396 32.83 9.37 8.97
C ALA A 396 32.59 8.66 10.32
N ALA A 397 31.47 8.93 11.00
CA ALA A 397 31.07 8.25 12.24
C ALA A 397 30.96 6.72 12.10
N TRP A 398 30.57 6.21 10.92
CA TRP A 398 30.60 4.78 10.60
C TRP A 398 31.71 4.44 9.59
N SER A 399 31.91 5.25 8.55
CA SER A 399 32.78 4.88 7.42
C SER A 399 34.29 4.86 7.76
N ALA A 400 34.70 5.52 8.84
CA ALA A 400 36.07 5.42 9.36
C ALA A 400 36.34 4.11 10.14
N SER A 401 35.30 3.36 10.50
CA SER A 401 35.40 2.11 11.28
C SER A 401 35.09 0.89 10.42
N THR A 402 35.97 -0.11 10.43
CA THR A 402 35.84 -1.30 9.57
C THR A 402 36.12 -2.60 10.33
N VAL A 403 35.31 -3.62 10.05
CA VAL A 403 35.51 -4.99 10.52
C VAL A 403 36.52 -5.73 9.64
N PRO A 404 37.21 -6.78 10.15
CA PRO A 404 38.01 -7.67 9.32
C PRO A 404 37.15 -8.35 8.24
N ALA A 405 37.71 -8.49 7.04
CA ALA A 405 37.12 -9.24 5.94
C ALA A 405 38.22 -10.06 5.22
N ILE A 406 37.81 -10.93 4.30
CA ILE A 406 38.70 -11.71 3.43
C ILE A 406 38.32 -11.40 1.98
N ASP A 407 39.28 -11.02 1.14
CA ASP A 407 39.06 -10.75 -0.28
C ASP A 407 38.97 -12.03 -1.15
N HIS A 408 38.53 -11.90 -2.40
CA HIS A 408 38.38 -13.00 -3.36
C HIS A 408 39.65 -13.83 -3.62
N LEU A 409 40.83 -13.38 -3.17
CA LEU A 409 42.09 -14.11 -3.26
C LEU A 409 42.50 -14.75 -1.91
N GLY A 410 41.61 -14.74 -0.91
CA GLY A 410 41.85 -15.31 0.40
C GLY A 410 42.73 -14.44 1.32
N ARG A 411 42.90 -13.15 1.01
CA ARG A 411 43.79 -12.25 1.76
C ARG A 411 43.02 -11.40 2.77
N GLU A 412 43.65 -11.05 3.88
CA GLU A 412 43.09 -10.14 4.89
C GLU A 412 42.79 -8.77 4.30
N ASP A 413 41.55 -8.31 4.45
CA ASP A 413 41.07 -6.98 4.06
C ASP A 413 40.05 -6.43 5.08
N ARG A 414 39.26 -5.43 4.70
CA ARG A 414 38.28 -4.74 5.53
C ARG A 414 36.92 -4.65 4.84
N ALA A 415 35.86 -4.65 5.63
CA ALA A 415 34.51 -4.28 5.22
C ALA A 415 33.90 -3.32 6.25
N TYR A 416 32.83 -2.62 5.88
CA TYR A 416 32.12 -1.73 6.80
C TYR A 416 31.31 -2.51 7.83
N ASP A 417 31.12 -1.95 9.03
CA ASP A 417 30.24 -2.55 10.04
C ASP A 417 28.78 -2.14 9.79
N LEU A 418 27.89 -3.12 9.59
CA LEU A 418 26.47 -2.86 9.34
C LEU A 418 25.76 -2.20 10.53
N SER A 419 26.18 -2.47 11.76
CA SER A 419 25.57 -1.84 12.94
C SER A 419 25.91 -0.36 13.03
N LEU A 420 27.18 0.02 12.84
CA LEU A 420 27.58 1.42 12.77
C LEU A 420 26.93 2.14 11.58
N TYR A 421 26.82 1.48 10.43
CA TYR A 421 26.12 2.02 9.26
C TYR A 421 24.64 2.29 9.59
N MET A 422 23.91 1.33 10.20
CA MET A 422 22.51 1.51 10.59
C MET A 422 22.32 2.62 11.64
N ASP A 423 23.26 2.77 12.58
CA ASP A 423 23.17 3.77 13.65
C ASP A 423 23.57 5.19 13.21
N HIS A 424 24.37 5.34 12.15
CA HIS A 424 25.05 6.61 11.81
C HIS A 424 25.03 7.03 10.33
N VAL A 425 24.40 6.28 9.41
CA VAL A 425 24.33 6.70 7.99
C VAL A 425 23.54 7.99 7.80
N VAL A 426 24.08 8.90 7.00
CA VAL A 426 23.42 10.15 6.58
C VAL A 426 23.37 10.20 5.06
N ARG A 427 22.17 9.99 4.50
CA ARG A 427 21.86 10.16 3.08
C ARG A 427 21.24 11.54 2.87
N GLU A 428 21.79 12.35 1.97
CA GLU A 428 21.12 13.57 1.53
C GLU A 428 19.75 13.28 0.88
N ARG A 429 18.78 14.18 1.10
CA ARG A 429 17.43 14.05 0.49
C ARG A 429 17.42 14.59 -0.95
N PRO A 430 16.46 14.18 -1.80
CA PRO A 430 16.38 14.69 -3.17
C PRO A 430 16.29 16.22 -3.22
N GLY A 431 17.19 16.85 -3.98
CA GLY A 431 17.38 18.30 -4.05
C GLY A 431 18.53 18.84 -3.19
N ASP A 432 18.93 18.11 -2.16
CA ASP A 432 20.16 18.32 -1.41
C ASP A 432 21.23 17.26 -1.78
N ASP A 433 20.87 16.22 -2.52
CA ASP A 433 21.82 15.30 -3.17
C ASP A 433 22.67 16.02 -4.23
N MET A 434 23.93 15.59 -4.40
CA MET A 434 24.79 16.19 -5.43
C MET A 434 24.58 15.55 -6.81
N GLU A 435 24.07 14.32 -6.89
CA GLU A 435 24.03 13.62 -8.19
C GLU A 435 23.09 14.36 -9.14
N PHE A 436 21.85 14.66 -8.74
CA PHE A 436 20.93 15.51 -9.50
C PHE A 436 21.07 17.00 -9.15
N GLY A 437 22.28 17.44 -8.78
CA GLY A 437 22.58 18.80 -8.33
C GLY A 437 23.25 19.72 -9.37
N PHE A 438 23.57 19.24 -10.58
CA PHE A 438 24.37 19.99 -11.56
C PHE A 438 23.63 21.20 -12.18
N PRO A 439 24.37 22.20 -12.70
CA PRO A 439 23.77 23.33 -13.43
C PRO A 439 23.16 22.89 -14.77
N ARG A 440 22.06 23.54 -15.19
CA ARG A 440 21.39 23.29 -16.48
C ARG A 440 22.11 23.92 -17.67
N ASP A 441 22.80 25.03 -17.44
CA ASP A 441 23.65 25.72 -18.39
C ASP A 441 24.70 26.57 -17.64
N ALA A 442 25.62 27.21 -18.36
CA ALA A 442 26.72 27.99 -17.78
C ALA A 442 26.29 29.18 -16.89
N ASN A 443 25.03 29.63 -16.98
CA ASN A 443 24.46 30.74 -16.22
C ASN A 443 23.56 30.29 -15.06
N ASP A 444 23.34 28.98 -14.86
CA ASP A 444 22.45 28.45 -13.82
C ASP A 444 23.08 28.58 -12.43
N THR A 445 22.94 29.76 -11.82
CA THR A 445 23.39 30.08 -10.45
C THR A 445 22.58 29.40 -9.36
N GLY A 446 21.53 28.64 -9.70
CA GLY A 446 20.68 27.92 -8.75
C GLY A 446 21.14 26.49 -8.47
N ALA A 447 22.30 26.07 -8.98
CA ALA A 447 22.94 24.80 -8.61
C ALA A 447 23.71 24.96 -7.28
N ARG A 448 23.95 23.85 -6.58
CA ARG A 448 24.72 23.87 -5.32
C ARG A 448 26.15 24.39 -5.56
N PRO A 449 26.78 25.11 -4.61
CA PRO A 449 28.17 25.55 -4.72
C PRO A 449 29.16 24.43 -5.05
N GLU A 450 28.91 23.24 -4.48
CA GLU A 450 29.68 22.02 -4.70
C GLU A 450 29.60 21.57 -6.17
N ASN A 451 28.38 21.39 -6.68
CA ASN A 451 28.12 21.09 -8.08
C ASN A 451 28.65 22.16 -9.04
N LEU A 452 28.57 23.45 -8.68
CA LEU A 452 29.10 24.55 -9.49
C LEU A 452 30.63 24.53 -9.57
N ALA A 453 31.32 24.14 -8.51
CA ALA A 453 32.77 23.97 -8.52
C ALA A 453 33.19 22.81 -9.44
N VAL A 454 32.54 21.64 -9.28
CA VAL A 454 32.81 20.45 -10.09
C VAL A 454 32.43 20.68 -11.56
N ALA A 455 31.29 21.29 -11.85
CA ALA A 455 30.87 21.64 -13.20
C ALA A 455 31.88 22.53 -13.91
N ARG A 456 32.40 23.57 -13.24
CA ARG A 456 33.44 24.45 -13.80
C ARG A 456 34.76 23.74 -14.07
N PHE A 457 35.16 22.81 -13.19
CA PHE A 457 36.35 21.99 -13.38
C PHE A 457 36.20 21.04 -14.58
N LEU A 458 35.05 20.37 -14.72
CA LEU A 458 34.77 19.50 -15.85
C LEU A 458 34.62 20.27 -17.17
N ALA A 459 34.02 21.47 -17.15
CA ALA A 459 33.89 22.31 -18.34
C ALA A 459 35.24 22.67 -19.00
N ALA A 460 36.32 22.73 -18.23
CA ALA A 460 37.67 22.98 -18.74
C ALA A 460 38.31 21.77 -19.47
N GLY A 461 37.70 20.58 -19.39
CA GLY A 461 38.18 19.36 -20.04
C GLY A 461 37.34 18.85 -21.21
N ALA A 462 36.23 19.53 -21.54
CA ALA A 462 35.35 19.09 -22.62
C ALA A 462 35.94 19.34 -24.03
N PRO A 463 35.58 18.53 -25.04
CA PRO A 463 34.74 17.32 -24.94
C PRO A 463 35.49 16.15 -24.32
N PHE A 464 34.75 15.26 -23.65
CA PHE A 464 35.27 14.03 -23.07
C PHE A 464 35.02 12.82 -23.98
N HIS A 465 35.86 11.80 -23.85
CA HIS A 465 35.66 10.47 -24.46
C HIS A 465 34.97 9.52 -23.47
N LEU A 466 35.33 9.62 -22.19
CA LEU A 466 34.72 8.86 -21.10
C LEU A 466 34.39 9.75 -19.89
N HIS A 467 33.26 9.47 -19.26
CA HIS A 467 32.87 10.00 -17.96
C HIS A 467 32.39 8.88 -17.03
N ALA A 468 32.96 8.77 -15.84
CA ALA A 468 32.51 7.82 -14.83
C ALA A 468 32.16 8.52 -13.51
N SER A 469 30.99 8.21 -12.95
CA SER A 469 30.68 8.49 -11.54
C SER A 469 30.70 7.18 -10.74
N PHE A 470 31.56 7.09 -9.74
CA PHE A 470 31.75 5.88 -8.93
C PHE A 470 30.89 5.91 -7.67
N HIS A 471 29.72 5.28 -7.78
CA HIS A 471 28.73 5.13 -6.72
C HIS A 471 28.83 3.79 -5.98
N GLY A 472 27.98 3.62 -4.97
CA GLY A 472 27.81 2.39 -4.20
C GLY A 472 26.38 2.25 -3.68
N ILE A 473 25.94 1.02 -3.50
CA ILE A 473 24.60 0.70 -2.98
C ILE A 473 24.72 0.10 -1.57
N ALA A 474 23.80 0.43 -0.66
CA ALA A 474 23.84 -0.11 0.70
C ALA A 474 23.74 -1.64 0.71
N PHE A 475 22.73 -2.19 0.01
CA PHE A 475 22.48 -3.63 -0.07
C PHE A 475 22.16 -4.05 -1.50
N ALA A 476 22.84 -5.08 -1.99
CA ALA A 476 22.49 -5.82 -3.20
C ALA A 476 23.01 -7.26 -3.11
N SER A 477 22.59 -8.16 -4.01
CA SER A 477 23.19 -9.50 -4.08
C SER A 477 24.59 -9.52 -4.72
N GLY A 478 25.03 -8.40 -5.27
CA GLY A 478 26.36 -8.23 -5.83
C GLY A 478 26.53 -6.93 -6.62
N PRO A 479 27.61 -6.80 -7.40
CA PRO A 479 27.92 -5.60 -8.19
C PRO A 479 26.85 -5.31 -9.25
N TRP A 480 26.51 -4.02 -9.41
CA TRP A 480 25.59 -3.51 -10.43
C TRP A 480 26.28 -2.44 -11.26
N PHE A 481 25.93 -2.35 -12.55
CA PHE A 481 26.58 -1.46 -13.50
C PHE A 481 25.55 -0.72 -14.34
N LEU A 482 25.73 0.59 -14.46
CA LEU A 482 24.82 1.51 -15.14
C LEU A 482 25.59 2.15 -16.30
N ILE A 483 24.98 2.24 -17.48
CA ILE A 483 25.62 2.81 -18.68
C ILE A 483 24.70 3.76 -19.45
N GLU A 484 25.30 4.63 -20.26
CA GLU A 484 24.63 5.51 -21.20
C GLU A 484 23.77 4.73 -22.21
N GLU A 485 22.51 5.15 -22.42
CA GLU A 485 21.58 4.49 -23.34
C GLU A 485 22.10 4.54 -24.79
N ALA A 486 22.67 5.68 -25.20
CA ALA A 486 23.30 5.85 -26.51
C ALA A 486 24.57 4.98 -26.73
N TRP A 487 25.03 4.23 -25.73
CA TRP A 487 26.20 3.36 -25.79
C TRP A 487 25.88 1.86 -25.62
N ILE A 488 24.60 1.47 -25.56
CA ILE A 488 24.17 0.07 -25.40
C ILE A 488 24.79 -0.85 -26.45
N ASP A 489 24.75 -0.49 -27.73
CA ASP A 489 25.25 -1.34 -28.82
C ASP A 489 26.78 -1.43 -28.85
N ARG A 490 27.47 -0.40 -28.35
CA ARG A 490 28.95 -0.31 -28.28
C ARG A 490 29.55 -1.09 -27.11
N THR A 491 28.78 -1.33 -26.05
CA THR A 491 29.27 -1.87 -24.76
C THR A 491 29.16 -3.38 -24.61
N SER A 492 28.82 -4.13 -25.65
CA SER A 492 28.61 -5.59 -25.58
C SER A 492 29.84 -6.35 -25.03
N GLY A 493 31.05 -6.01 -25.49
CA GLY A 493 32.31 -6.60 -25.00
C GLY A 493 32.57 -6.31 -23.52
N LEU A 494 32.43 -5.04 -23.10
CA LEU A 494 32.53 -4.58 -21.71
C LEU A 494 31.55 -5.35 -20.80
N ARG A 495 30.28 -5.48 -21.23
CA ARG A 495 29.23 -6.19 -20.49
C ARG A 495 29.52 -7.68 -20.34
N GLU A 496 30.18 -8.31 -21.30
CA GLU A 496 30.62 -9.69 -21.18
C GLU A 496 31.86 -9.82 -20.26
N ALA A 497 32.85 -8.95 -20.44
CA ALA A 497 34.10 -8.95 -19.68
C ALA A 497 33.86 -8.74 -18.17
N LEU A 498 33.06 -7.76 -17.79
CA LEU A 498 32.75 -7.49 -16.38
C LEU A 498 31.95 -8.62 -15.73
N ARG A 499 30.99 -9.26 -16.42
CA ARG A 499 30.31 -10.44 -15.88
C ARG A 499 31.27 -11.61 -15.64
N ARG A 500 32.22 -11.83 -16.56
CA ARG A 500 33.30 -12.83 -16.36
C ARG A 500 34.16 -12.45 -15.16
N ARG A 501 34.54 -11.18 -14.98
CA ARG A 501 35.34 -10.69 -13.83
C ARG A 501 34.61 -10.87 -12.50
N VAL A 502 33.36 -10.40 -12.40
CA VAL A 502 32.50 -10.52 -11.20
C VAL A 502 32.38 -11.98 -10.75
N ARG A 503 32.08 -12.89 -11.68
CA ARG A 503 32.00 -14.34 -11.42
C ARG A 503 33.34 -14.96 -11.05
N ALA A 504 34.43 -14.54 -11.69
CA ALA A 504 35.79 -15.00 -11.36
C ALA A 504 36.28 -14.50 -9.99
N MET A 505 35.67 -13.43 -9.46
CA MET A 505 35.88 -12.95 -8.08
C MET A 505 34.90 -13.59 -7.07
N GLY A 506 34.10 -14.58 -7.49
CA GLY A 506 33.16 -15.30 -6.61
C GLY A 506 31.81 -14.60 -6.39
N TYR A 507 31.56 -13.46 -7.04
CA TYR A 507 30.32 -12.69 -6.91
C TYR A 507 29.33 -12.99 -8.04
N GLN A 508 28.07 -12.61 -7.83
CA GLN A 508 27.04 -12.61 -8.87
C GLN A 508 26.73 -11.16 -9.29
N PRO A 509 26.43 -10.86 -10.57
CA PRO A 509 25.90 -9.55 -10.93
C PRO A 509 24.52 -9.33 -10.30
N PHE A 510 24.21 -8.12 -9.83
CA PHE A 510 22.90 -7.80 -9.28
C PHE A 510 21.90 -7.50 -10.41
N ASP A 511 21.23 -8.54 -10.87
CA ASP A 511 20.36 -8.49 -12.04
C ASP A 511 18.91 -8.04 -11.73
N VAL A 512 18.75 -6.79 -11.27
CA VAL A 512 17.44 -6.21 -10.93
C VAL A 512 16.75 -5.57 -12.14
N ASP A 513 15.49 -5.96 -12.39
CA ASP A 513 14.63 -5.26 -13.34
C ASP A 513 13.74 -4.20 -12.65
N ARG A 514 14.03 -2.93 -12.95
CA ARG A 514 13.24 -1.77 -12.49
C ARG A 514 12.06 -1.45 -13.42
N GLY A 515 12.00 -2.01 -14.62
CA GLY A 515 10.90 -1.83 -15.57
C GLY A 515 10.81 -0.42 -16.15
N GLY A 516 11.94 0.29 -16.30
CA GLY A 516 12.00 1.68 -16.75
C GLY A 516 11.67 2.72 -15.67
N GLU A 517 11.35 2.30 -14.44
CA GLU A 517 11.11 3.22 -13.33
C GLU A 517 12.33 4.14 -13.15
N LYS A 518 12.13 5.47 -13.13
CA LYS A 518 13.19 6.48 -12.96
C LYS A 518 14.31 6.43 -14.04
N GLY A 519 14.02 5.85 -15.20
CA GLY A 519 15.00 5.70 -16.28
C GLY A 519 15.92 4.48 -16.13
N PHE A 520 15.65 3.58 -15.18
CA PHE A 520 16.35 2.29 -15.06
C PHE A 520 15.71 1.22 -15.96
N HIS A 521 16.21 1.09 -17.18
CA HIS A 521 15.85 0.02 -18.12
C HIS A 521 16.91 -1.09 -18.05
N ARG A 522 16.48 -2.35 -18.00
CA ARG A 522 17.41 -3.50 -17.99
C ARG A 522 17.97 -3.74 -19.39
N ILE A 523 19.30 -3.73 -19.51
CA ILE A 523 20.04 -3.93 -20.77
C ILE A 523 20.50 -5.38 -20.88
N ASP A 524 21.07 -5.91 -19.80
CA ASP A 524 21.69 -7.23 -19.73
C ASP A 524 21.79 -7.68 -18.27
N GLU A 525 22.28 -8.89 -18.02
CA GLU A 525 22.47 -9.41 -16.66
C GLU A 525 23.40 -8.50 -15.82
N GLY A 526 22.82 -7.81 -14.83
CA GLY A 526 23.55 -6.87 -13.97
C GLY A 526 23.87 -5.50 -14.62
N PHE A 527 23.31 -5.22 -15.80
CA PHE A 527 23.49 -3.95 -16.52
C PHE A 527 22.16 -3.23 -16.79
N THR A 528 22.09 -1.95 -16.41
CA THR A 528 20.92 -1.09 -16.66
C THR A 528 21.31 0.27 -17.24
N THR A 529 20.35 1.02 -17.78
CA THR A 529 20.59 2.42 -18.18
C THR A 529 20.77 3.32 -16.95
N ARG A 530 21.71 4.26 -17.02
CA ARG A 530 21.90 5.28 -15.97
C ARG A 530 20.68 6.22 -15.88
N PRO A 531 20.17 6.52 -14.68
CA PRO A 531 18.91 7.25 -14.48
C PRO A 531 19.02 8.71 -14.92
N ASP A 532 17.94 9.26 -15.49
CA ASP A 532 17.93 10.63 -16.04
C ASP A 532 17.03 11.61 -15.28
N SER A 533 17.45 12.87 -15.25
CA SER A 533 16.72 13.93 -14.54
C SER A 533 15.27 14.09 -15.02
N ARG A 534 14.97 13.85 -16.31
CA ARG A 534 13.61 13.99 -16.86
C ARG A 534 12.72 12.82 -16.48
N SER A 535 13.25 11.61 -16.33
CA SER A 535 12.50 10.45 -15.81
C SER A 535 12.36 10.51 -14.29
N MET A 536 13.30 11.12 -13.57
CA MET A 536 13.13 11.47 -12.15
C MET A 536 12.00 12.49 -11.98
N VAL A 537 12.04 13.63 -12.69
CA VAL A 537 10.98 14.66 -12.70
C VAL A 537 9.61 14.04 -13.00
N ARG A 538 9.47 13.35 -14.14
CA ARG A 538 8.20 12.71 -14.55
C ARG A 538 7.68 11.72 -13.50
N TRP A 539 8.54 10.94 -12.86
CA TRP A 539 8.12 10.00 -11.81
C TRP A 539 7.42 10.70 -10.65
N PHE A 540 7.87 11.88 -10.23
CA PHE A 540 7.22 12.65 -9.16
C PHE A 540 5.98 13.43 -9.66
N GLU A 541 6.04 14.02 -10.86
CA GLU A 541 4.88 14.69 -11.49
C GLU A 541 3.69 13.75 -11.68
N GLU A 542 3.91 12.54 -12.22
CA GLU A 542 2.89 11.49 -12.40
C GLU A 542 2.26 11.01 -11.09
N ARG A 543 2.91 11.29 -9.95
CA ARG A 543 2.44 10.93 -8.59
C ARG A 543 1.84 12.11 -7.84
N GLY A 544 1.73 13.28 -8.48
CA GLY A 544 1.15 14.49 -7.88
C GLY A 544 2.10 15.25 -6.95
N ASP A 545 3.41 15.04 -7.07
CA ASP A 545 4.45 15.68 -6.25
C ASP A 545 5.33 16.64 -7.09
N PRO A 546 4.79 17.80 -7.51
CA PRO A 546 5.56 18.79 -8.27
C PRO A 546 6.61 19.51 -7.40
N GLU A 547 6.42 19.56 -6.07
CA GLU A 547 7.37 20.18 -5.15
C GLU A 547 8.67 19.37 -5.03
N MET A 548 8.61 18.03 -5.07
CA MET A 548 9.80 17.19 -5.19
C MET A 548 10.33 17.14 -6.62
N ALA A 549 9.47 17.11 -7.64
CA ALA A 549 9.89 17.12 -9.04
C ALA A 549 10.77 18.35 -9.38
N ALA A 550 10.38 19.54 -8.89
CA ALA A 550 11.11 20.79 -9.11
C ALA A 550 12.53 20.82 -8.50
N LYS A 551 12.87 19.90 -7.60
CA LYS A 551 14.20 19.83 -6.96
C LYS A 551 15.26 19.23 -7.88
N PHE A 552 14.87 18.36 -8.81
CA PHE A 552 15.82 17.67 -9.68
C PHE A 552 16.46 18.61 -10.71
N ARG A 553 17.77 18.52 -10.81
CA ARG A 553 18.62 19.15 -11.82
C ARG A 553 19.28 18.03 -12.65
N PRO A 554 20.04 18.34 -13.72
CA PRO A 554 20.80 17.34 -14.46
C PRO A 554 21.72 16.52 -13.55
N SER A 555 21.93 15.26 -13.94
CA SER A 555 22.97 14.41 -13.38
C SER A 555 24.37 14.83 -13.87
N SER A 556 25.43 14.37 -13.19
CA SER A 556 26.82 14.55 -13.65
C SER A 556 27.04 14.08 -15.10
N MET A 557 26.51 12.91 -15.45
CA MET A 557 26.51 12.35 -16.80
C MET A 557 25.77 13.25 -17.81
N GLU A 558 24.60 13.80 -17.44
CA GLU A 558 23.83 14.71 -18.29
C GLU A 558 24.55 16.04 -18.51
N TYR A 559 25.17 16.58 -17.46
CA TYR A 559 25.98 17.79 -17.55
C TYR A 559 27.16 17.58 -18.50
N VAL A 560 27.94 16.50 -18.34
CA VAL A 560 29.08 16.20 -19.22
C VAL A 560 28.66 15.98 -20.67
N ARG A 561 27.55 15.28 -20.95
CA ARG A 561 27.01 15.15 -22.33
C ARG A 561 26.52 16.49 -22.89
N SER A 562 26.06 17.42 -22.06
CA SER A 562 25.66 18.77 -22.52
C SER A 562 26.85 19.64 -22.99
N LEU A 563 28.09 19.32 -22.58
CA LEU A 563 29.31 20.00 -23.01
C LEU A 563 29.77 19.58 -24.43
N GLY A 564 29.13 18.59 -25.04
CA GLY A 564 29.38 18.15 -26.41
C GLY A 564 30.35 16.96 -26.55
N GLY A 565 30.61 16.58 -27.80
CA GLY A 565 31.17 15.27 -28.13
C GLY A 565 30.10 14.16 -28.02
N ASP A 566 30.55 12.92 -27.83
CA ASP A 566 29.69 11.81 -27.43
C ASP A 566 30.43 10.97 -26.37
N PRO A 567 30.61 11.47 -25.13
CA PRO A 567 31.31 10.73 -24.09
C PRO A 567 30.54 9.47 -23.69
N PHE A 568 31.24 8.34 -23.56
CA PHE A 568 30.69 7.17 -22.88
C PHE A 568 30.49 7.53 -21.40
N THR A 569 29.24 7.58 -20.94
CA THR A 569 28.93 7.81 -19.52
C THR A 569 28.57 6.51 -18.82
N MET A 570 29.09 6.32 -17.61
CA MET A 570 28.92 5.07 -16.88
C MET A 570 28.95 5.28 -15.36
N VAL A 571 28.25 4.42 -14.62
CA VAL A 571 28.14 4.46 -13.15
C VAL A 571 28.30 3.06 -12.55
N SER A 572 29.18 2.94 -11.56
CA SER A 572 29.33 1.72 -10.76
C SER A 572 28.39 1.75 -9.57
N GLU A 573 27.74 0.63 -9.25
CA GLU A 573 26.94 0.47 -8.03
C GLU A 573 27.46 -0.73 -7.24
N MET A 574 28.48 -0.49 -6.41
CA MET A 574 29.12 -1.53 -5.58
C MET A 574 28.39 -1.70 -4.24
N PRO A 575 28.00 -2.93 -3.84
CA PRO A 575 27.34 -3.13 -2.56
C PRO A 575 28.29 -2.99 -1.37
N LEU A 576 27.93 -2.16 -0.39
CA LEU A 576 28.58 -2.17 0.93
C LEU A 576 28.30 -3.49 1.65
N PHE A 577 27.06 -3.99 1.55
CA PHE A 577 26.60 -5.24 2.13
C PHE A 577 26.02 -6.17 1.05
N LEU A 578 26.64 -7.33 0.88
CA LEU A 578 26.14 -8.42 0.05
C LEU A 578 24.98 -9.10 0.79
N ARG A 579 23.77 -8.96 0.24
CA ARG A 579 22.55 -9.59 0.74
C ARG A 579 21.97 -10.53 -0.31
N PRO A 580 21.93 -11.85 -0.06
CA PRO A 580 21.20 -12.79 -0.91
C PRO A 580 19.73 -12.37 -1.08
N LEU A 581 19.17 -12.62 -2.26
CA LEU A 581 17.74 -12.44 -2.51
C LEU A 581 16.95 -13.63 -1.96
N GLU A 582 15.83 -13.36 -1.29
CA GLU A 582 14.90 -14.38 -0.81
C GLU A 582 14.08 -14.97 -1.99
N GLU A 583 13.50 -16.16 -1.84
CA GLU A 583 12.77 -16.81 -2.94
C GLU A 583 11.54 -15.98 -3.38
N GLY A 584 11.51 -15.63 -4.67
CA GLY A 584 10.51 -14.75 -5.27
C GLY A 584 10.62 -13.28 -4.84
N GLU A 585 11.79 -12.86 -4.33
CA GLU A 585 12.15 -11.45 -4.17
C GLU A 585 12.60 -10.84 -5.50
N THR A 586 12.22 -9.58 -5.74
CA THR A 586 12.51 -8.85 -6.99
C THR A 586 13.83 -8.10 -6.99
N GLY A 587 14.51 -8.02 -5.83
CA GLY A 587 15.67 -7.15 -5.61
C GLY A 587 15.36 -5.65 -5.57
N ARG A 588 14.13 -5.22 -5.86
CA ARG A 588 13.77 -3.79 -5.91
C ARG A 588 13.74 -3.18 -4.49
N PRO A 589 14.09 -1.89 -4.30
CA PRO A 589 13.99 -1.22 -3.00
C PRO A 589 12.56 -1.14 -2.41
N ASP A 590 11.54 -1.40 -3.23
CA ASP A 590 10.13 -1.38 -2.85
C ASP A 590 9.51 -2.77 -2.59
N ASP A 591 10.33 -3.83 -2.61
CA ASP A 591 9.94 -5.20 -2.23
C ASP A 591 9.65 -5.29 -0.72
N LEU A 592 8.66 -6.11 -0.36
CA LEU A 592 8.25 -6.29 1.03
C LEU A 592 9.25 -7.14 1.83
N ARG A 593 10.02 -8.02 1.18
CA ARG A 593 11.03 -8.85 1.87
C ARG A 593 12.24 -8.03 2.29
N PHE A 594 12.79 -7.23 1.38
CA PHE A 594 13.86 -6.28 1.69
C PHE A 594 13.47 -5.32 2.83
N ARG A 595 12.25 -4.77 2.79
CA ARG A 595 11.71 -3.94 3.88
C ARG A 595 11.62 -4.70 5.20
N ALA A 596 11.05 -5.91 5.17
CA ALA A 596 10.97 -6.77 6.34
C ALA A 596 12.34 -7.25 6.87
N PHE A 597 13.42 -7.17 6.07
CA PHE A 597 14.80 -7.35 6.54
C PHE A 597 15.32 -6.07 7.24
N LEU A 598 15.12 -4.89 6.64
CA LEU A 598 15.46 -3.61 7.27
C LEU A 598 14.74 -3.44 8.63
N ASP A 599 13.45 -3.76 8.70
CA ASP A 599 12.64 -3.74 9.94
C ASP A 599 13.19 -4.67 11.05
N ARG A 600 13.96 -5.72 10.68
CA ARG A 600 14.58 -6.65 11.63
C ARG A 600 15.90 -6.12 12.20
N ILE A 601 16.64 -5.27 11.47
CA ILE A 601 17.93 -4.70 11.90
C ILE A 601 17.85 -3.24 12.39
N ALA A 602 16.83 -2.49 12.01
CA ALA A 602 16.68 -1.08 12.38
C ALA A 602 16.53 -0.89 13.90
N GLY A 603 17.34 -0.01 14.49
CA GLY A 603 17.31 0.30 15.93
C GLY A 603 17.68 -0.86 16.85
N ARG A 604 18.45 -1.84 16.34
CA ARG A 604 18.90 -3.02 17.08
C ARG A 604 20.31 -2.85 17.62
N SER A 605 20.62 -3.57 18.71
CA SER A 605 22.01 -3.65 19.17
C SER A 605 22.91 -4.34 18.14
N ALA A 606 24.19 -3.98 18.10
CA ALA A 606 25.17 -4.57 17.19
C ALA A 606 25.27 -6.12 17.29
N GLY A 607 24.89 -6.71 18.43
CA GLY A 607 24.78 -8.17 18.60
C GLY A 607 23.57 -8.77 17.86
N GLU A 608 22.41 -8.13 17.95
CA GLU A 608 21.21 -8.51 17.19
C GLU A 608 21.41 -8.33 15.67
N VAL A 609 22.04 -7.22 15.25
CA VAL A 609 22.34 -6.96 13.83
C VAL A 609 23.22 -8.08 13.25
N ARG A 610 24.31 -8.45 13.95
CA ARG A 610 25.16 -9.58 13.52
C ARG A 610 24.41 -10.92 13.48
N ALA A 611 23.56 -11.20 14.47
CA ALA A 611 22.77 -12.43 14.47
C ALA A 611 21.73 -12.50 13.32
N GLU A 612 21.21 -11.36 12.86
CA GLU A 612 20.36 -11.29 11.67
C GLU A 612 21.18 -11.35 10.36
N MET A 613 22.39 -10.79 10.32
CA MET A 613 23.32 -10.96 9.20
C MET A 613 23.67 -12.44 8.99
N GLU A 614 24.09 -13.13 10.05
CA GLU A 614 24.39 -14.58 10.04
C GLU A 614 23.18 -15.41 9.58
N ARG A 615 21.96 -15.06 10.05
CA ARG A 615 20.71 -15.71 9.66
C ARG A 615 20.34 -15.49 8.20
N GLY A 616 20.53 -14.28 7.68
CA GLY A 616 20.20 -13.88 6.31
C GLY A 616 21.29 -14.15 5.27
N GLY A 617 22.45 -14.69 5.69
CA GLY A 617 23.62 -14.84 4.81
C GLY A 617 24.22 -13.51 4.36
N VAL A 618 24.00 -12.43 5.11
CA VAL A 618 24.43 -11.08 4.77
C VAL A 618 25.87 -10.85 5.21
N SER A 619 26.72 -10.30 4.34
CA SER A 619 28.12 -10.01 4.64
C SER A 619 28.53 -8.64 4.11
N GLY A 620 29.53 -8.01 4.74
CA GLY A 620 30.13 -6.79 4.20
C GLY A 620 31.05 -7.13 3.03
N MET A 621 30.95 -6.43 1.90
CA MET A 621 31.81 -6.69 0.75
C MET A 621 33.23 -6.14 1.00
N PRO A 622 34.30 -6.92 0.75
CA PRO A 622 35.68 -6.46 0.91
C PRO A 622 35.95 -5.18 0.11
N ILE A 623 36.49 -4.17 0.77
CA ILE A 623 36.67 -2.82 0.19
C ILE A 623 37.65 -2.87 -0.99
N ARG A 624 38.68 -3.72 -0.97
CA ARG A 624 39.55 -3.95 -2.13
C ARG A 624 38.81 -4.49 -3.35
N ASP A 625 37.78 -5.31 -3.15
CA ASP A 625 37.10 -5.98 -4.25
C ASP A 625 36.06 -5.08 -4.90
N GLN A 626 35.39 -4.26 -4.10
CA GLN A 626 34.60 -3.13 -4.59
C GLN A 626 35.48 -2.16 -5.41
N MET A 627 36.61 -1.68 -4.85
CA MET A 627 37.54 -0.80 -5.57
C MET A 627 38.14 -1.46 -6.82
N ARG A 628 38.44 -2.77 -6.76
CA ARG A 628 38.95 -3.53 -7.90
C ARG A 628 37.92 -3.56 -9.02
N LEU A 629 36.66 -3.87 -8.73
CA LEU A 629 35.61 -3.91 -9.76
C LEU A 629 35.33 -2.53 -10.37
N GLN A 630 35.45 -1.45 -9.59
CA GLN A 630 35.41 -0.08 -10.12
C GLN A 630 36.59 0.21 -11.06
N LEU A 631 37.81 -0.21 -10.71
CA LEU A 631 39.01 -0.05 -11.55
C LEU A 631 38.98 -0.94 -12.82
N GLU A 632 38.45 -2.15 -12.72
CA GLU A 632 38.27 -3.06 -13.87
C GLU A 632 37.18 -2.53 -14.81
N PHE A 633 36.11 -1.90 -14.29
CA PHE A 633 35.11 -1.18 -15.09
C PHE A 633 35.70 0.06 -15.76
N LEU A 634 36.58 0.81 -15.08
CA LEU A 634 37.34 1.89 -15.69
C LEU A 634 38.21 1.37 -16.85
N GLY A 635 38.91 0.25 -16.67
CA GLY A 635 39.71 -0.40 -17.72
C GLY A 635 38.89 -0.77 -18.96
N GLU A 636 37.79 -1.51 -18.78
CA GLU A 636 36.92 -1.89 -19.90
C GLU A 636 36.21 -0.68 -20.53
N GLY A 637 35.90 0.36 -19.74
CA GLY A 637 35.34 1.61 -20.23
C GLY A 637 36.31 2.36 -21.13
N LEU A 638 37.59 2.45 -20.73
CA LEU A 638 38.65 3.03 -21.56
C LEU A 638 38.83 2.23 -22.86
N ASN A 639 38.90 0.90 -22.79
CA ASN A 639 38.93 0.01 -23.97
C ASN A 639 37.72 0.19 -24.91
N THR A 640 36.59 0.70 -24.40
CA THR A 640 35.35 0.93 -25.17
C THR A 640 35.27 2.35 -25.73
N ALA A 641 35.99 3.32 -25.14
CA ALA A 641 35.96 4.74 -25.49
C ALA A 641 37.19 5.22 -26.29
N ASP A 642 38.19 4.35 -26.50
CA ASP A 642 39.31 4.57 -27.42
C ASP A 642 38.80 4.53 -28.88
N PRO A 643 39.03 5.57 -29.71
CA PRO A 643 38.28 5.82 -30.97
C PRO A 643 38.83 5.13 -32.23
#